data_AF-A0A4D6LD04-F1
#
_entry.id   AF-A0A4D6LD04-F1
#
_cell.length_a   1.000
_cell.length_b   1.000
_cell.length_c   1.000
_cell.angle_alpha   90.00
_cell.angle_beta   90.00
_cell.angle_gamma   90.00
#
_symmetry.space_group_name_H-M   'P 1'
#
loop_
_entity.id
_entity.type
_entity.pdbx_description
1 polymer ?
#
loop_
_entity_poly.entity_id
_entity_poly.type
_entity_poly.pdbx_seq_one_letter_code
_entity_poly.pdbx_strand_id
1 'polypeptide(L)'
;MSKVSSSSSLPVFSQDAKPNSNITRHTATFHPSIWGDYFLSYDSSFQEDDSDIKQVSLLKDYVRKMIVSPIDDNFLSKLNFINSVQRLGVSYHFEHEIDEALHQMYEISTKENNIINYDDDLHHLALFFRLLRQQGYPISSDIFYHLKDHKAGKFKESIVNDVQGMLSLYEASQLRFHGEDILEEAYSFTLSELTKSLTTKLSPFLSGLVDHSIGQALRKGMPRLEARYYISFYQQDPSHNQCLLTFAKLDFNMLQKLHQKEVSDVTKWWVKDLNVSTNFPFVRDRIVEGYFWIVGVYYEPQYCLARRILRKVIAISSIIDDMYDAYGTIDELEIFTNAVDRWDISLLIDLPEYMKLCYKALLDIFEETEQELRKRGKENFVNYAKKEMKRLVQAYLIESRWFHSNHTPTVEEYMEIATASCGYAMLTTVSFLGMEETTEEVLVWATTDPKIIEAASIICRLMDDIVGSEFEHERGHVVSSLDCYMKQYNSSRQDAIKELLKLVESAWKDINEECLNPTQVPMEFLMRVVNLTRMMDVLYKEQDNYTHPGGIMKDYIKVLLINKVYDFKGLSIYIYISYTHLFKFIINICRYSPCSPCLSSISDFHTYLNTYTHIYIYIYIYKFNTLFACKTDIFYHLKDHKAGKFKESIVNDVQGMLSLYEASQLRFHGEDILEEAYSFTLSELTKSLTTKLSPFLSGLVDHSIGQALRKGMPRLEARYYISFYQQDPSHNQCLLTFAKLDFNMLQKLHQKEVSDVTKWWVKDLNVSTNFPFVRDRIVEGYFWIVGVYYEPQYCLARRILRKVIAISSIIDDMYDAYGTIDELEIFTNAVDRWDISLLIDLPEYMKLCYKALLDIFEETEQELRKRGKENFVNYAKKEMKRLVQAYLIESRWFHSNHTPTVEEYMEIATASCGYAMLTTVSFLGMEETTEEVLVWATTDPKIIEAASIICRLMDDIVGSEFEHERGHVVSSLDCYMKQYNSSRQDAIKELLKLVESAWKDINEECLNPTQVPMEFLMRVVNLTRMMDVLYKEQDNYTHPGGIMKDYIKVLLINKVSTEIS
;
A
#
# COMPACT_ATOMS: atom_id res chain seq x y z
N MET A 1 7.59 -17.51 90.44
CA MET A 1 6.63 -16.59 91.06
C MET A 1 5.68 -16.12 89.96
N SER A 2 4.62 -16.88 89.70
CA SER A 2 3.22 -16.62 90.09
C SER A 2 2.46 -15.56 89.25
N LYS A 3 1.71 -16.05 88.24
CA LYS A 3 0.27 -15.86 87.96
C LYS A 3 -0.10 -14.50 87.29
N VAL A 4 -0.95 -14.38 86.24
CA VAL A 4 -2.22 -15.06 85.88
C VAL A 4 -2.45 -15.01 84.35
N SER A 5 -3.13 -16.04 83.84
CA SER A 5 -3.68 -16.23 82.50
C SER A 5 -5.04 -15.55 82.25
N SER A 6 -5.33 -15.12 81.01
CA SER A 6 -6.67 -15.23 80.43
C SER A 6 -6.60 -15.40 78.91
N SER A 7 -7.06 -16.57 78.47
CA SER A 7 -7.35 -16.94 77.09
C SER A 7 -8.51 -16.14 76.51
N SER A 8 -8.35 -15.60 75.30
CA SER A 8 -9.46 -15.42 74.36
C SER A 8 -9.07 -16.06 73.03
N SER A 9 -9.73 -17.16 72.73
CA SER A 9 -9.73 -17.88 71.46
C SER A 9 -9.98 -16.93 70.29
N LEU A 10 -9.08 -16.95 69.30
CA LEU A 10 -9.32 -16.44 67.96
C LEU A 10 -10.55 -17.15 67.36
N PRO A 11 -11.46 -16.46 66.65
CA PRO A 11 -12.55 -17.12 65.96
C PRO A 11 -11.97 -18.00 64.85
N VAL A 12 -12.34 -19.27 64.87
CA VAL A 12 -12.24 -20.17 63.71
C VAL A 12 -13.11 -19.55 62.62
N PHE A 13 -12.50 -19.06 61.54
CA PHE A 13 -13.24 -18.65 60.35
C PHE A 13 -13.91 -19.89 59.76
N SER A 14 -15.24 -19.84 59.71
CA SER A 14 -16.06 -20.83 59.02
C SER A 14 -15.72 -20.84 57.53
N GLN A 15 -15.25 -21.98 57.03
CA GLN A 15 -15.35 -22.36 55.62
C GLN A 15 -16.84 -22.43 55.29
N ASP A 16 -17.39 -21.34 54.74
CA ASP A 16 -18.60 -21.27 53.90
C ASP A 16 -19.02 -19.79 53.80
N ALA A 17 -18.22 -18.97 53.12
CA ALA A 17 -18.64 -17.65 52.67
C ALA A 17 -18.77 -17.70 51.14
N LYS A 18 -20.01 -17.71 50.65
CA LYS A 18 -20.31 -17.30 49.27
C LYS A 18 -19.71 -15.90 49.04
N PRO A 19 -19.29 -15.55 47.80
CA PRO A 19 -18.77 -14.22 47.51
C PRO A 19 -19.82 -13.18 47.94
N ASN A 20 -19.41 -12.23 48.77
CA ASN A 20 -20.25 -11.11 49.16
C ASN A 20 -20.64 -10.35 47.90
N SER A 21 -21.91 -10.40 47.50
CA SER A 21 -22.47 -9.70 46.33
C SER A 21 -22.57 -8.18 46.52
N ASN A 22 -21.78 -7.60 47.42
CA ASN A 22 -21.82 -6.19 47.84
C ASN A 22 -20.44 -5.49 47.76
N ILE A 23 -19.45 -6.06 47.07
CA ILE A 23 -18.18 -5.36 46.80
C ILE A 23 -18.38 -4.46 45.58
N THR A 24 -18.51 -3.14 45.80
CA THR A 24 -18.48 -2.15 44.71
C THR A 24 -17.04 -2.02 44.23
N ARG A 25 -16.74 -2.56 43.05
CA ARG A 25 -15.42 -2.40 42.41
C ARG A 25 -15.35 -1.07 41.69
N HIS A 26 -14.20 -0.40 41.81
CA HIS A 26 -13.83 0.67 40.90
C HIS A 26 -13.61 0.04 39.52
N THR A 27 -14.14 0.64 38.46
CA THR A 27 -14.02 0.14 37.08
C THR A 27 -13.79 1.30 36.14
N ALA A 28 -12.76 1.21 35.31
CA ALA A 28 -12.56 2.13 34.19
C ALA A 28 -13.48 1.73 33.01
N THR A 29 -14.00 2.73 32.29
CA THR A 29 -14.84 2.49 31.10
C THR A 29 -13.97 2.56 29.84
N PHE A 30 -13.34 1.44 29.49
CA PHE A 30 -12.53 1.36 28.27
C PHE A 30 -13.39 1.02 27.06
N HIS A 31 -13.09 1.64 25.92
CA HIS A 31 -13.77 1.29 24.66
C HIS A 31 -13.22 -0.03 24.08
N PRO A 32 -14.06 -0.83 23.39
CA PRO A 32 -13.62 -2.06 22.71
C PRO A 32 -12.51 -1.84 21.70
N SER A 33 -11.82 -2.90 21.29
CA SER A 33 -10.86 -2.86 20.18
C SER A 33 -11.50 -2.29 18.91
N ILE A 34 -10.79 -1.36 18.27
CA ILE A 34 -11.20 -0.77 16.99
C ILE A 34 -10.99 -1.70 15.79
N TRP A 35 -10.33 -2.85 16.00
CA TRP A 35 -9.98 -3.82 14.96
C TRP A 35 -10.94 -5.01 14.90
N GLY A 36 -11.70 -5.27 15.97
CA GLY A 36 -12.54 -6.45 16.09
C GLY A 36 -11.79 -7.73 15.68
N ASP A 37 -12.38 -8.49 14.77
CA ASP A 37 -11.83 -9.76 14.30
C ASP A 37 -10.84 -9.65 13.13
N TYR A 38 -10.48 -8.44 12.69
CA TYR A 38 -9.70 -8.22 11.46
C TYR A 38 -8.40 -9.05 11.41
N PHE A 39 -7.62 -9.03 12.51
CA PHE A 39 -6.34 -9.74 12.59
C PHE A 39 -6.49 -11.22 13.02
N LEU A 40 -7.69 -11.73 13.33
CA LEU A 40 -7.89 -13.14 13.67
C LEU A 40 -7.64 -14.08 12.49
N SER A 41 -7.88 -13.61 11.27
CA SER A 41 -7.63 -14.36 10.04
C SER A 41 -6.36 -13.87 9.36
N TYR A 42 -5.48 -14.80 8.99
CA TYR A 42 -4.33 -14.53 8.13
C TYR A 42 -4.52 -15.32 6.84
N ASP A 43 -4.60 -14.63 5.71
CA ASP A 43 -4.71 -15.29 4.41
C ASP A 43 -3.34 -15.79 3.94
N SER A 44 -3.11 -17.09 4.12
CA SER A 44 -1.91 -17.81 3.66
C SER A 44 -1.83 -17.98 2.13
N SER A 45 -2.84 -17.55 1.36
CA SER A 45 -2.92 -17.77 -0.09
C SER A 45 -1.88 -16.99 -0.92
N PHE A 46 -1.11 -16.10 -0.29
CA PHE A 46 0.04 -15.41 -0.89
C PHE A 46 1.35 -16.10 -0.52
N GLN A 47 1.70 -17.18 -1.20
CA GLN A 47 3.09 -17.64 -1.23
C GLN A 47 3.98 -16.50 -1.73
N GLU A 48 5.13 -16.32 -1.09
CA GLU A 48 6.20 -15.47 -1.62
C GLU A 48 6.56 -16.01 -3.00
N ASP A 49 6.48 -15.16 -4.03
CA ASP A 49 6.85 -15.58 -5.36
C ASP A 49 8.36 -15.86 -5.34
N ASP A 50 8.80 -17.05 -5.78
CA ASP A 50 10.21 -17.39 -6.00
C ASP A 50 10.94 -16.30 -6.81
N SER A 51 10.22 -15.50 -7.60
CA SER A 51 10.75 -14.32 -8.28
C SER A 51 11.13 -13.18 -7.34
N ASP A 52 10.29 -12.86 -6.36
CA ASP A 52 10.53 -11.76 -5.41
C ASP A 52 11.76 -12.08 -4.56
N ILE A 53 11.89 -13.33 -4.10
CA ILE A 53 13.04 -13.79 -3.32
C ILE A 53 14.35 -13.67 -4.13
N LYS A 54 14.33 -14.10 -5.40
CA LYS A 54 15.50 -13.97 -6.29
C LYS A 54 15.84 -12.50 -6.58
N GLN A 55 14.83 -11.67 -6.80
CA GLN A 55 15.01 -10.24 -7.07
C GLN A 55 15.60 -9.51 -5.86
N VAL A 56 15.07 -9.78 -4.66
CA VAL A 56 15.58 -9.26 -3.39
C VAL A 56 17.05 -9.65 -3.19
N SER A 57 17.42 -10.90 -3.48
CA SER A 57 18.83 -11.33 -3.39
C SER A 57 19.76 -10.53 -4.31
N LEU A 58 19.35 -10.31 -5.57
CA LEU A 58 20.15 -9.55 -6.54
C LEU A 58 20.28 -8.07 -6.14
N LEU A 59 19.18 -7.47 -5.70
CA LEU A 59 19.14 -6.07 -5.25
C LEU A 59 19.94 -5.88 -3.96
N LYS A 60 19.87 -6.83 -3.03
CA LYS A 60 20.69 -6.86 -1.83
C LYS A 60 22.18 -6.84 -2.18
N ASP A 61 22.61 -7.69 -3.11
CA ASP A 61 24.00 -7.70 -3.57
C ASP A 61 24.43 -6.42 -4.28
N TYR A 62 23.54 -5.80 -5.07
CA TYR A 62 23.79 -4.49 -5.69
C TYR A 62 24.01 -3.41 -4.63
N VAL A 63 23.11 -3.31 -3.63
CA VAL A 63 23.23 -2.31 -2.56
C VAL A 63 24.49 -2.56 -1.73
N ARG A 64 24.80 -3.83 -1.41
CA ARG A 64 26.05 -4.20 -0.73
C ARG A 64 27.28 -3.68 -1.47
N LYS A 65 27.37 -3.91 -2.79
CA LYS A 65 28.48 -3.44 -3.65
C LYS A 65 28.63 -1.92 -3.64
N MET A 66 27.52 -1.19 -3.57
CA MET A 66 27.52 0.28 -3.48
C MET A 66 28.01 0.79 -2.11
N ILE A 67 27.79 0.03 -1.02
CA ILE A 67 28.29 0.39 0.31
C ILE A 67 29.80 0.12 0.43
N VAL A 68 30.25 -1.05 -0.04
CA VAL A 68 31.66 -1.49 0.08
C VAL A 68 32.57 -0.93 -1.02
N SER A 69 32.04 -0.15 -1.97
CA SER A 69 32.87 0.48 -2.99
C SER A 69 33.94 1.38 -2.33
N PRO A 70 35.16 1.49 -2.91
CA PRO A 70 36.19 2.35 -2.37
C PRO A 70 35.66 3.77 -2.15
N ILE A 71 36.07 4.40 -1.04
CA ILE A 71 35.78 5.81 -0.80
C ILE A 71 36.57 6.61 -1.85
N ASP A 72 35.87 7.20 -2.83
CA ASP A 72 36.44 8.07 -3.86
C ASP A 72 36.41 9.54 -3.41
N ASP A 73 36.75 10.46 -4.31
CA ASP A 73 36.73 11.92 -4.04
C ASP A 73 35.31 12.47 -3.74
N ASN A 74 34.22 11.67 -3.83
CA ASN A 74 32.84 12.09 -3.63
C ASN A 74 32.22 11.51 -2.34
N PHE A 75 32.83 11.86 -1.21
CA PHE A 75 32.45 11.46 0.17
C PHE A 75 30.96 11.68 0.48
N LEU A 76 30.39 12.80 0.01
CA LEU A 76 28.98 13.16 0.23
C LEU A 76 28.02 12.15 -0.41
N SER A 77 28.33 11.66 -1.61
CA SER A 77 27.47 10.71 -2.31
C SER A 77 27.40 9.37 -1.58
N LYS A 78 28.51 8.92 -0.97
CA LYS A 78 28.54 7.71 -0.15
C LYS A 78 27.75 7.88 1.16
N LEU A 79 27.89 9.02 1.83
CA LEU A 79 27.07 9.35 3.02
C LEU A 79 25.57 9.41 2.69
N ASN A 80 25.21 10.06 1.58
CA ASN A 80 23.82 10.12 1.12
C ASN A 80 23.27 8.73 0.81
N PHE A 81 24.06 7.87 0.20
CA PHE A 81 23.64 6.50 -0.08
C PHE A 81 23.42 5.69 1.22
N ILE A 82 24.35 5.74 2.17
CA ILE A 82 24.19 5.09 3.49
C ILE A 82 22.96 5.63 4.23
N ASN A 83 22.77 6.95 4.21
CA ASN A 83 21.60 7.60 4.78
C ASN A 83 20.29 7.09 4.14
N SER A 84 20.22 7.00 2.82
CA SER A 84 19.06 6.44 2.13
C SER A 84 18.83 4.97 2.48
N VAL A 85 19.88 4.15 2.57
CA VAL A 85 19.79 2.73 2.98
C VAL A 85 19.18 2.60 4.39
N GLN A 86 19.64 3.41 5.34
CA GLN A 86 19.10 3.44 6.71
C GLN A 86 17.65 3.96 6.73
N ARG A 87 17.39 5.10 6.11
CA ARG A 87 16.06 5.72 6.11
C ARG A 87 15.02 4.91 5.34
N LEU A 88 15.42 4.05 4.40
CA LEU A 88 14.51 3.13 3.70
C LEU A 88 14.26 1.82 4.48
N GLY A 89 14.85 1.67 5.67
CA GLY A 89 14.61 0.53 6.55
C GLY A 89 15.31 -0.76 6.15
N VAL A 90 16.24 -0.72 5.18
CA VAL A 90 16.95 -1.91 4.67
C VAL A 90 18.37 -2.05 5.19
N SER A 91 18.81 -1.16 6.08
CA SER A 91 20.17 -1.19 6.66
C SER A 91 20.47 -2.43 7.49
N TYR A 92 19.46 -3.09 8.07
CA TYR A 92 19.64 -4.32 8.85
C TYR A 92 20.26 -5.48 8.04
N HIS A 93 20.30 -5.35 6.72
CA HIS A 93 20.99 -6.29 5.84
C HIS A 93 22.49 -6.06 5.70
N PHE A 94 22.99 -4.90 6.12
CA PHE A 94 24.34 -4.39 5.82
C PHE A 94 24.99 -3.72 7.03
N GLU A 95 24.63 -4.14 8.26
CA GLU A 95 25.09 -3.47 9.49
C GLU A 95 26.61 -3.42 9.56
N HIS A 96 27.28 -4.54 9.24
CA HIS A 96 28.73 -4.63 9.19
C HIS A 96 29.33 -3.72 8.09
N GLU A 97 28.82 -3.79 6.85
CA GLU A 97 29.34 -2.98 5.75
C GLU A 97 29.16 -1.48 5.98
N ILE A 98 28.06 -1.08 6.61
CA ILE A 98 27.79 0.32 6.98
C ILE A 98 28.75 0.77 8.08
N ASP A 99 28.93 -0.03 9.14
CA ASP A 99 29.86 0.31 10.22
C ASP A 99 31.29 0.41 9.70
N GLU A 100 31.76 -0.55 8.90
CA GLU A 100 33.10 -0.51 8.31
C GLU A 100 33.31 0.74 7.43
N ALA A 101 32.31 1.10 6.62
CA ALA A 101 32.37 2.30 5.79
C ALA A 101 32.45 3.58 6.64
N LEU A 102 31.63 3.68 7.70
CA LEU A 102 31.63 4.84 8.60
C LEU A 102 32.89 4.89 9.47
N HIS A 103 33.43 3.74 9.86
CA HIS A 103 34.71 3.62 10.55
C HIS A 103 35.85 4.18 9.72
N GLN A 104 35.97 3.76 8.46
CA GLN A 104 36.98 4.27 7.53
C GLN A 104 36.86 5.79 7.35
N MET A 105 35.63 6.29 7.18
CA MET A 105 35.36 7.72 7.10
C MET A 105 35.76 8.47 8.37
N TYR A 106 35.48 7.91 9.55
CA TYR A 106 35.89 8.47 10.83
C TYR A 106 37.41 8.54 10.97
N GLU A 107 38.12 7.45 10.64
CA GLU A 107 39.58 7.41 10.69
C GLU A 107 40.22 8.43 9.74
N ILE A 108 39.75 8.51 8.50
CA ILE A 108 40.26 9.46 7.49
C ILE A 108 40.09 10.90 8.01
N SER A 109 38.92 11.24 8.54
CA SER A 109 38.63 12.60 9.01
C SER A 109 39.32 12.96 10.34
N THR A 110 39.88 11.99 11.08
CA THR A 110 40.50 12.23 12.41
C THR A 110 42.02 12.00 12.46
N LYS A 111 42.61 11.21 11.55
CA LYS A 111 44.04 10.81 11.60
C LYS A 111 45.07 11.94 11.38
N GLU A 112 44.68 13.12 10.92
CA GLU A 112 45.64 14.20 10.59
C GLU A 112 45.35 15.57 11.22
N ASN A 113 44.39 15.73 12.13
CA ASN A 113 43.81 17.04 12.52
C ASN A 113 43.27 17.88 11.34
N ASN A 114 43.32 17.34 10.12
CA ASN A 114 42.61 17.81 8.95
C ASN A 114 41.16 17.35 9.10
N ILE A 115 40.36 18.03 9.93
CA ILE A 115 38.92 18.07 9.68
C ILE A 115 38.84 18.59 8.25
N ILE A 116 38.52 17.71 7.30
CA ILE A 116 38.51 18.01 5.88
C ILE A 116 37.81 19.35 5.73
N ASN A 117 38.46 20.28 5.03
CA ASN A 117 37.95 21.62 4.76
C ASN A 117 36.77 21.45 3.78
N TYR A 118 35.67 20.87 4.26
CA TYR A 118 34.42 20.72 3.53
C TYR A 118 33.95 22.15 3.28
N ASP A 119 33.92 22.56 2.02
CA ASP A 119 33.59 23.93 1.56
C ASP A 119 32.22 24.40 2.11
N ASP A 120 32.14 24.86 3.36
CA ASP A 120 30.95 25.39 4.05
C ASP A 120 29.61 24.61 3.79
N ASP A 121 29.63 23.36 3.30
CA ASP A 121 28.45 22.58 2.91
C ASP A 121 27.79 22.01 4.17
N LEU A 122 26.71 22.69 4.57
CA LEU A 122 25.98 22.40 5.80
C LEU A 122 25.37 21.00 5.80
N HIS A 123 24.80 20.58 4.66
CA HIS A 123 24.17 19.27 4.54
C HIS A 123 25.19 18.15 4.75
N HIS A 124 26.33 18.26 4.09
CA HIS A 124 27.40 17.28 4.20
C HIS A 124 27.90 17.16 5.63
N LEU A 125 28.29 18.27 6.26
CA LEU A 125 28.85 18.27 7.60
C LEU A 125 27.87 17.72 8.64
N ALA A 126 26.61 18.17 8.58
CA ALA A 126 25.59 17.73 9.52
C ALA A 126 25.21 16.25 9.32
N LEU A 127 25.13 15.78 8.08
CA LEU A 127 24.88 14.38 7.77
C LEU A 127 26.01 13.48 8.26
N PHE A 128 27.26 13.88 8.01
CA PHE A 128 28.45 13.16 8.46
C PHE A 128 28.47 13.01 9.98
N PHE A 129 28.28 14.13 10.71
CA PHE A 129 28.18 14.13 12.16
C PHE A 129 27.09 13.20 12.67
N ARG A 130 25.89 13.30 12.09
CA ARG A 130 24.74 12.51 12.51
C ARG A 130 24.99 11.02 12.33
N LEU A 131 25.43 10.58 11.15
CA LEU A 131 25.66 9.15 10.87
C LEU A 131 26.75 8.55 11.77
N LEU A 132 27.82 9.29 12.04
CA LEU A 132 28.87 8.86 12.96
C LEU A 132 28.37 8.75 14.41
N ARG A 133 27.69 9.78 14.92
CA ARG A 133 27.10 9.76 16.27
C ARG A 133 26.08 8.64 16.44
N GLN A 134 25.28 8.35 15.42
CA GLN A 134 24.30 7.25 15.45
C GLN A 134 24.96 5.88 15.61
N GLN A 135 26.20 5.71 15.12
CA GLN A 135 26.98 4.48 15.29
C GLN A 135 27.91 4.51 16.53
N GLY A 136 27.80 5.54 17.37
CA GLY A 136 28.58 5.67 18.59
C GLY A 136 29.98 6.25 18.40
N TYR A 137 30.36 6.72 17.21
CA TYR A 137 31.65 7.39 17.02
C TYR A 137 31.66 8.76 17.72
N PRO A 138 32.63 9.02 18.63
CA PRO A 138 32.68 10.25 19.42
C PRO A 138 33.28 11.40 18.60
N ILE A 139 32.52 11.91 17.63
CA ILE A 139 32.87 13.13 16.90
C ILE A 139 32.50 14.37 17.74
N SER A 140 33.41 15.35 17.82
CA SER A 140 33.19 16.60 18.57
C SER A 140 32.15 17.47 17.88
N SER A 141 31.25 18.08 18.64
CA SER A 141 30.32 19.09 18.13
C SER A 141 31.01 20.42 17.77
N ASP A 142 32.28 20.59 18.15
CA ASP A 142 33.07 21.76 17.80
C ASP A 142 33.20 21.97 16.28
N ILE A 143 33.00 20.91 15.51
CA ILE A 143 32.99 20.98 14.06
C ILE A 143 31.97 22.00 13.54
N PHE A 144 30.92 22.36 14.29
CA PHE A 144 29.94 23.35 13.84
C PHE A 144 30.34 24.81 14.11
N TYR A 145 31.43 25.08 14.86
CA TYR A 145 31.81 26.46 15.20
C TYR A 145 32.21 27.29 13.97
N HIS A 146 32.71 26.68 12.90
CA HIS A 146 33.03 27.41 11.67
C HIS A 146 31.77 27.92 10.92
N LEU A 147 30.58 27.39 11.25
CA LEU A 147 29.31 27.89 10.74
C LEU A 147 28.82 29.14 11.46
N LYS A 148 29.54 29.61 12.49
CA LYS A 148 29.23 30.85 13.21
C LYS A 148 29.99 32.04 12.65
N ASP A 149 29.35 33.21 12.72
CA ASP A 149 30.01 34.49 12.47
C ASP A 149 30.96 34.81 13.63
N HIS A 150 32.24 35.00 13.32
CA HIS A 150 33.29 35.24 14.31
C HIS A 150 33.09 36.51 15.16
N LYS A 151 32.28 37.49 14.70
CA LYS A 151 32.01 38.73 15.43
C LYS A 151 30.72 38.67 16.23
N ALA A 152 29.68 38.06 15.69
CA ALA A 152 28.36 37.99 16.32
C ALA A 152 28.18 36.76 17.23
N GLY A 153 28.99 35.71 17.05
CA GLY A 153 28.92 34.46 17.82
C GLY A 153 27.69 33.60 17.51
N LYS A 154 26.93 33.95 16.47
CA LYS A 154 25.70 33.29 16.00
C LYS A 154 25.93 32.54 14.70
N PHE A 155 25.08 31.57 14.38
CA PHE A 155 25.07 30.93 13.05
C PHE A 155 24.99 31.96 11.91
N LYS A 156 25.81 31.78 10.87
CA LYS A 156 25.90 32.66 9.70
C LYS A 156 24.53 32.78 9.00
N GLU A 157 24.06 33.98 8.69
CA GLU A 157 22.79 34.17 7.93
C GLU A 157 22.80 33.49 6.55
N SER A 158 23.99 33.30 5.95
CA SER A 158 24.14 32.67 4.64
C SER A 158 23.61 31.23 4.58
N ILE A 159 23.54 30.52 5.71
CA ILE A 159 23.09 29.12 5.74
C ILE A 159 21.56 28.98 5.77
N VAL A 160 20.82 30.07 6.05
CA VAL A 160 19.34 30.06 6.12
C VAL A 160 18.70 29.70 4.77
N ASN A 161 19.38 29.99 3.66
CA ASN A 161 18.90 29.65 2.32
C ASN A 161 19.09 28.16 1.96
N ASP A 162 19.94 27.42 2.69
CA ASP A 162 20.13 25.98 2.49
C ASP A 162 19.19 25.19 3.39
N VAL A 163 17.94 25.06 2.96
CA VAL A 163 16.89 24.36 3.73
C VAL A 163 17.23 22.87 3.93
N GLN A 164 17.90 22.22 2.97
CA GLN A 164 18.33 20.82 3.10
C GLN A 164 19.45 20.67 4.14
N GLY A 165 20.42 21.57 4.14
CA GLY A 165 21.45 21.65 5.17
C GLY A 165 20.86 21.92 6.54
N MET A 166 19.92 22.86 6.64
CA MET A 166 19.23 23.20 7.89
C MET A 166 18.46 22.02 8.46
N LEU A 167 17.76 21.25 7.60
CA LEU A 167 17.10 20.02 8.01
C LEU A 167 18.10 18.97 8.52
N SER A 168 19.26 18.87 7.87
CA SER A 168 20.31 17.93 8.26
C SER A 168 20.92 18.31 9.61
N LEU A 169 21.15 19.61 9.86
CA LEU A 169 21.62 20.13 11.13
C LEU A 169 20.59 19.99 12.24
N TYR A 170 19.30 20.19 11.93
CA TYR A 170 18.20 19.91 12.86
C TYR A 170 18.25 18.46 13.32
N GLU A 171 18.30 17.50 12.39
CA GLU A 171 18.36 16.08 12.73
C GLU A 171 19.66 15.69 13.46
N ALA A 172 20.78 16.32 13.12
CA ALA A 172 22.05 16.13 13.84
C ALA A 172 21.98 16.61 15.29
N SER A 173 21.32 17.75 15.54
CA SER A 173 21.17 18.34 16.88
C SER A 173 20.30 17.51 17.84
N GLN A 174 19.54 16.54 17.31
CA GLN A 174 18.77 15.57 18.11
C GLN A 174 19.64 14.53 18.80
N LEU A 175 20.93 14.41 18.41
CA LEU A 175 21.93 13.52 19.01
C LEU A 175 22.81 14.22 20.05
N ARG A 176 22.47 15.46 20.42
CA ARG A 176 23.21 16.21 21.44
C ARG A 176 23.12 15.53 22.81
N PHE A 177 24.16 15.70 23.61
CA PHE A 177 24.17 15.35 25.03
C PHE A 177 24.54 16.56 25.91
N HIS A 178 24.64 16.34 27.22
CA HIS A 178 24.96 17.39 28.19
C HIS A 178 26.30 18.10 27.91
N GLY A 179 26.28 19.44 27.91
CA GLY A 179 27.47 20.27 27.71
C GLY A 179 27.75 20.68 26.26
N GLU A 180 26.93 20.27 25.29
CA GLU A 180 27.08 20.63 23.88
C GLU A 180 26.29 21.91 23.52
N ASP A 181 26.70 23.06 24.08
CA ASP A 181 26.01 24.36 23.90
C ASP A 181 25.79 24.74 22.42
N ILE A 182 26.73 24.38 21.55
CA ILE A 182 26.61 24.64 20.11
C ILE A 182 25.46 23.87 19.46
N LEU A 183 25.16 22.65 19.91
CA LEU A 183 24.05 21.87 19.40
C LEU A 183 22.71 22.28 20.00
N GLU A 184 22.70 22.81 21.24
CA GLU A 184 21.50 23.45 21.80
C GLU A 184 21.09 24.68 20.99
N GLU A 185 22.08 25.51 20.63
CA GLU A 185 21.88 26.65 19.75
C GLU A 185 21.47 26.19 18.35
N ALA A 186 22.12 25.16 17.80
CA ALA A 186 21.80 24.62 16.47
C ALA A 186 20.36 24.10 16.40
N TYR A 187 19.91 23.35 17.41
CA TYR A 187 18.53 22.87 17.52
C TYR A 187 17.54 24.03 17.50
N SER A 188 17.75 25.03 18.37
CA SER A 188 16.86 26.18 18.50
C SER A 188 16.81 27.03 17.22
N PHE A 189 17.99 27.26 16.62
CA PHE A 189 18.14 28.02 15.38
C PHE A 189 17.46 27.31 14.21
N THR A 190 17.77 26.03 13.99
CA THR A 190 17.22 25.25 12.88
C THR A 190 15.72 25.05 12.99
N LEU A 191 15.19 24.74 14.18
CA LEU A 191 13.76 24.62 14.39
C LEU A 191 13.02 25.93 14.04
N SER A 192 13.55 27.08 14.47
CA SER A 192 12.95 28.38 14.17
C SER A 192 12.94 28.67 12.66
N GLU A 193 14.08 28.50 11.98
CA GLU A 193 14.20 28.82 10.56
C GLU A 193 13.46 27.82 9.66
N LEU A 194 13.47 26.52 9.99
CA LEU A 194 12.70 25.52 9.26
C LEU A 194 11.18 25.76 9.39
N THR A 195 10.71 26.12 10.58
CA THR A 195 9.29 26.49 10.79
C THR A 195 8.90 27.70 9.93
N LYS A 196 9.76 28.71 9.82
CA LYS A 196 9.54 29.85 8.91
C LYS A 196 9.54 29.41 7.45
N SER A 197 10.44 28.51 7.07
CA SER A 197 10.58 28.02 5.69
C SER A 197 9.34 27.31 5.16
N LEU A 198 8.51 26.70 6.03
CA LEU A 198 7.23 26.08 5.65
C LEU A 198 6.21 27.09 5.07
N THR A 199 6.39 28.39 5.32
CA THR A 199 5.55 29.46 4.73
C THR A 199 6.06 29.95 3.37
N THR A 200 7.21 29.44 2.91
CA THR A 200 7.86 29.82 1.64
C THR A 200 7.57 28.78 0.54
N LYS A 201 7.84 29.12 -0.72
CA LYS A 201 7.68 28.19 -1.85
C LYS A 201 8.82 27.17 -1.89
N LEU A 202 8.73 26.12 -1.08
CA LEU A 202 9.61 24.94 -1.18
C LEU A 202 9.09 23.96 -2.24
N SER A 203 9.96 23.04 -2.69
CA SER A 203 9.48 21.90 -3.47
C SER A 203 8.57 21.02 -2.61
N PRO A 204 7.56 20.34 -3.19
CA PRO A 204 6.66 19.47 -2.42
C PRO A 204 7.42 18.39 -1.62
N PHE A 205 8.49 17.83 -2.20
CA PHE A 205 9.38 16.88 -1.55
C PHE A 205 10.03 17.47 -0.28
N LEU A 206 10.67 18.64 -0.40
CA LEU A 206 11.39 19.24 0.72
C LEU A 206 10.43 19.80 1.78
N SER A 207 9.30 20.36 1.35
CA SER A 207 8.25 20.81 2.26
C SER A 207 7.71 19.66 3.10
N GLY A 208 7.38 18.51 2.47
CA GLY A 208 6.88 17.34 3.18
C GLY A 208 7.92 16.74 4.13
N LEU A 209 9.20 16.72 3.75
CA LEU A 209 10.27 16.27 4.62
C LEU A 209 10.48 17.18 5.84
N VAL A 210 10.44 18.51 5.65
CA VAL A 210 10.60 19.46 6.75
C VAL A 210 9.42 19.37 7.71
N ASP A 211 8.20 19.37 7.19
CA ASP A 211 6.97 19.24 8.00
C ASP A 211 6.97 17.94 8.81
N HIS A 212 7.28 16.81 8.16
CA HIS A 212 7.39 15.50 8.80
C HIS A 212 8.47 15.49 9.89
N SER A 213 9.67 16.02 9.62
CA SER A 213 10.79 15.93 10.57
C SER A 213 10.60 16.84 11.79
N ILE A 214 9.96 18.00 11.62
CA ILE A 214 9.56 18.85 12.75
C ILE A 214 8.50 18.13 13.61
N GLY A 215 7.53 17.50 12.97
CA GLY A 215 6.51 16.70 13.66
C GLY A 215 7.10 15.45 14.35
N GLN A 216 8.05 14.78 13.73
CA GLN A 216 8.69 13.56 14.22
C GLN A 216 10.16 13.51 13.79
N ALA A 217 11.06 13.89 14.70
CA ALA A 217 12.50 13.83 14.44
C ALA A 217 12.97 12.38 14.24
N LEU A 218 13.89 12.15 13.30
CA LEU A 218 14.38 10.81 12.94
C LEU A 218 15.00 10.05 14.12
N ARG A 219 15.68 10.74 15.05
CA ARG A 219 16.23 10.10 16.26
C ARG A 219 15.13 9.53 17.15
N LYS A 220 13.95 10.14 17.19
CA LYS A 220 12.84 9.82 18.09
C LYS A 220 11.71 9.02 17.42
N GLY A 221 11.69 8.95 16.09
CA GLY A 221 10.69 8.18 15.32
C GLY A 221 10.90 6.66 15.34
N MET A 222 9.82 5.90 15.12
CA MET A 222 9.85 4.44 14.98
C MET A 222 10.47 4.06 13.62
N PRO A 223 11.59 3.29 13.57
CA PRO A 223 12.34 3.07 12.34
C PRO A 223 11.52 2.55 11.14
N ARG A 224 10.58 1.62 11.37
CA ARG A 224 9.76 1.08 10.28
C ARG A 224 8.68 2.05 9.80
N LEU A 225 8.12 2.84 10.69
CA LEU A 225 7.16 3.87 10.31
C LEU A 225 7.85 5.00 9.54
N GLU A 226 9.02 5.44 10.02
CA GLU A 226 9.88 6.40 9.32
C GLU A 226 10.31 5.88 7.94
N ALA A 227 10.66 4.60 7.82
CA ALA A 227 10.97 3.99 6.54
C ALA A 227 9.79 4.04 5.56
N ARG A 228 8.57 3.82 6.07
CA ARG A 228 7.36 3.83 5.25
C ARG A 228 7.02 5.23 4.73
N TYR A 229 7.25 6.28 5.52
CA TYR A 229 7.12 7.65 5.06
C TYR A 229 8.24 8.02 4.10
N TYR A 230 9.48 7.68 4.45
CA TYR A 230 10.65 7.99 3.63
C TYR A 230 10.63 7.31 2.27
N ILE A 231 10.09 6.09 2.13
CA ILE A 231 9.86 5.48 0.80
C ILE A 231 9.03 6.40 -0.10
N SER A 232 8.01 7.07 0.45
CA SER A 232 7.13 7.98 -0.30
C SER A 232 7.88 9.24 -0.71
N PHE A 233 8.71 9.81 0.18
CA PHE A 233 9.56 10.96 -0.14
C PHE A 233 10.66 10.61 -1.13
N TYR A 234 11.39 9.52 -0.90
CA TYR A 234 12.50 9.06 -1.73
C TYR A 234 12.05 8.78 -3.17
N GLN A 235 10.84 8.27 -3.38
CA GLN A 235 10.28 8.09 -4.72
C GLN A 235 10.06 9.43 -5.46
N GLN A 236 9.83 10.53 -4.74
CA GLN A 236 9.63 11.86 -5.34
C GLN A 236 10.95 12.58 -5.65
N ASP A 237 12.06 12.14 -5.06
CA ASP A 237 13.39 12.71 -5.32
C ASP A 237 13.84 12.33 -6.75
N PRO A 238 14.08 13.29 -7.67
CA PRO A 238 14.51 12.99 -9.04
C PRO A 238 15.87 12.25 -9.12
N SER A 239 16.68 12.30 -8.07
CA SER A 239 18.02 11.70 -8.00
C SER A 239 18.05 10.31 -7.34
N HIS A 240 16.89 9.79 -6.91
CA HIS A 240 16.83 8.56 -6.14
C HIS A 240 17.38 7.33 -6.89
N ASN A 241 17.98 6.42 -6.15
CA ASN A 241 18.47 5.16 -6.69
C ASN A 241 17.30 4.17 -6.84
N GLN A 242 16.89 3.93 -8.08
CA GLN A 242 15.76 3.07 -8.40
C GLN A 242 15.92 1.63 -7.86
N CYS A 243 17.14 1.07 -7.89
CA CYS A 243 17.39 -0.28 -7.37
C CYS A 243 17.20 -0.33 -5.85
N LEU A 244 17.70 0.69 -5.14
CA LEU A 244 17.52 0.80 -3.69
C LEU A 244 16.04 1.02 -3.32
N LEU A 245 15.31 1.85 -4.07
CA LEU A 245 13.87 2.04 -3.85
C LEU A 245 13.11 0.72 -4.05
N THR A 246 13.34 0.02 -5.16
CA THR A 246 12.70 -1.28 -5.42
C THR A 246 13.04 -2.30 -4.33
N PHE A 247 14.30 -2.34 -3.88
CA PHE A 247 14.73 -3.20 -2.79
C PHE A 247 13.96 -2.91 -1.50
N ALA A 248 13.85 -1.63 -1.13
CA ALA A 248 13.14 -1.19 0.07
C ALA A 248 11.66 -1.56 0.05
N LYS A 249 10.98 -1.40 -1.09
CA LYS A 249 9.56 -1.76 -1.23
C LYS A 249 9.33 -3.28 -1.09
N LEU A 250 10.18 -4.09 -1.72
CA LEU A 250 10.09 -5.54 -1.64
C LEU A 250 10.37 -6.04 -0.22
N ASP A 251 11.46 -5.58 0.40
CA ASP A 251 11.81 -5.90 1.79
C ASP A 251 10.68 -5.52 2.76
N PHE A 252 10.17 -4.29 2.64
CA PHE A 252 9.09 -3.81 3.51
C PHE A 252 7.85 -4.71 3.44
N ASN A 253 7.42 -5.08 2.23
CA ASN A 253 6.27 -5.95 2.04
C ASN A 253 6.52 -7.38 2.54
N MET A 254 7.75 -7.90 2.44
CA MET A 254 8.11 -9.21 2.98
C MET A 254 8.03 -9.21 4.51
N LEU A 255 8.61 -8.21 5.17
CA LEU A 255 8.53 -8.11 6.63
C LEU A 255 7.11 -7.80 7.11
N GLN A 256 6.35 -7.00 6.38
CA GLN A 256 4.93 -6.78 6.69
C GLN A 256 4.16 -8.10 6.75
N LYS A 257 4.42 -9.06 5.84
CA LYS A 257 3.77 -10.39 5.90
C LYS A 257 4.16 -11.18 7.14
N LEU A 258 5.45 -11.15 7.51
CA LEU A 258 5.93 -11.77 8.74
C LEU A 258 5.19 -11.18 9.94
N HIS A 259 5.11 -9.86 10.03
CA HIS A 259 4.45 -9.17 11.14
C HIS A 259 2.93 -9.37 11.15
N GLN A 260 2.28 -9.49 9.98
CA GLN A 260 0.86 -9.84 9.85
C GLN A 260 0.56 -11.25 10.39
N LYS A 261 1.45 -12.21 10.12
CA LYS A 261 1.33 -13.55 10.70
C LYS A 261 1.50 -13.48 12.22
N GLU A 262 2.54 -12.78 12.67
CA GLU A 262 2.85 -12.63 14.10
C GLU A 262 1.69 -11.95 14.87
N VAL A 263 1.11 -10.85 14.36
CA VAL A 263 -0.04 -10.18 15.00
C VAL A 263 -1.28 -11.08 15.01
N SER A 264 -1.49 -11.89 13.96
CA SER A 264 -2.60 -12.84 13.92
C SER A 264 -2.47 -13.92 14.97
N ASP A 265 -1.26 -14.45 15.16
CA ASP A 265 -0.98 -15.48 16.17
C ASP A 265 -1.21 -14.96 17.60
N VAL A 266 -0.75 -13.74 17.92
CA VAL A 266 -0.99 -13.18 19.26
C VAL A 266 -2.45 -12.76 19.47
N THR A 267 -3.15 -12.30 18.43
CA THR A 267 -4.58 -12.00 18.51
C THR A 267 -5.40 -13.27 18.76
N LYS A 268 -5.03 -14.41 18.14
CA LYS A 268 -5.66 -15.70 18.43
C LYS A 268 -5.42 -16.14 19.87
N TRP A 269 -4.20 -16.01 20.37
CA TRP A 269 -3.88 -16.32 21.77
C TRP A 269 -4.70 -15.44 22.74
N TRP A 270 -4.82 -14.15 22.46
CA TRP A 270 -5.61 -13.20 23.25
C TRP A 270 -7.11 -13.51 23.26
N VAL A 271 -7.70 -13.76 22.10
CA VAL A 271 -9.15 -13.96 21.97
C VAL A 271 -9.58 -15.39 22.31
N LYS A 272 -8.79 -16.40 21.92
CA LYS A 272 -9.20 -17.82 22.04
C LYS A 272 -8.64 -18.50 23.27
N ASP A 273 -7.36 -18.28 23.57
CA ASP A 273 -6.68 -19.02 24.63
C ASP A 273 -6.91 -18.33 25.98
N LEU A 274 -6.74 -17.00 26.04
CA LEU A 274 -7.03 -16.22 27.25
C LEU A 274 -8.49 -15.81 27.38
N ASN A 275 -9.24 -15.74 26.28
CA ASN A 275 -10.63 -15.26 26.22
C ASN A 275 -10.85 -13.95 27.01
N VAL A 276 -10.02 -12.95 26.71
CA VAL A 276 -9.88 -11.74 27.54
C VAL A 276 -11.20 -11.00 27.73
N SER A 277 -12.02 -10.87 26.69
CA SER A 277 -13.30 -10.17 26.79
C SER A 277 -14.26 -10.77 27.82
N THR A 278 -14.17 -12.08 28.07
CA THR A 278 -15.00 -12.79 29.06
C THR A 278 -14.32 -12.87 30.42
N ASN A 279 -13.03 -13.22 30.43
CA ASN A 279 -12.29 -13.51 31.65
C ASN A 279 -11.79 -12.25 32.36
N PHE A 280 -11.58 -11.16 31.61
CA PHE A 280 -11.06 -9.87 32.08
C PHE A 280 -11.84 -8.69 31.45
N PRO A 281 -13.16 -8.57 31.71
CA PRO A 281 -14.00 -7.55 31.05
C PRO A 281 -13.66 -6.11 31.45
N PHE A 282 -12.78 -5.92 32.44
CA PHE A 282 -12.28 -4.62 32.93
C PHE A 282 -10.98 -4.17 32.25
N VAL A 283 -10.36 -5.03 31.43
CA VAL A 283 -9.06 -4.76 30.78
C VAL A 283 -9.27 -4.05 29.43
N ARG A 284 -8.34 -3.16 29.09
CA ARG A 284 -8.20 -2.54 27.77
C ARG A 284 -7.91 -3.60 26.71
N ASP A 285 -8.78 -3.69 25.69
CA ASP A 285 -8.54 -4.58 24.54
C ASP A 285 -7.61 -3.93 23.51
N ARG A 286 -6.30 -4.04 23.71
CA ARG A 286 -5.23 -3.34 22.95
C ARG A 286 -4.13 -4.25 22.43
N ILE A 287 -4.45 -5.50 22.10
CA ILE A 287 -3.42 -6.48 21.71
C ILE A 287 -2.71 -6.12 20.39
N VAL A 288 -3.40 -5.45 19.46
CA VAL A 288 -2.82 -5.02 18.17
C VAL A 288 -1.86 -3.86 18.39
N GLU A 289 -2.24 -2.89 19.23
CA GLU A 289 -1.42 -1.76 19.64
C GLU A 289 -0.20 -2.21 20.44
N GLY A 290 -0.38 -3.14 21.37
CA GLY A 290 0.71 -3.76 22.12
C GLY A 290 1.69 -4.48 21.19
N TYR A 291 1.19 -5.18 20.16
CA TYR A 291 2.05 -5.78 19.14
C TYR A 291 2.77 -4.74 18.27
N PHE A 292 2.10 -3.65 17.87
CA PHE A 292 2.72 -2.53 17.16
C PHE A 292 3.90 -1.94 17.95
N TRP A 293 3.73 -1.78 19.27
CA TRP A 293 4.79 -1.36 20.19
C TRP A 293 6.02 -2.27 20.07
N ILE A 294 5.82 -3.59 20.05
CA ILE A 294 6.91 -4.57 19.99
C ILE A 294 7.63 -4.56 18.63
N VAL A 295 6.91 -4.35 17.53
CA VAL A 295 7.52 -4.19 16.20
C VAL A 295 8.41 -2.94 16.15
N GLY A 296 8.10 -1.92 16.96
CA GLY A 296 8.94 -0.74 17.12
C GLY A 296 10.29 -1.02 17.78
N VAL A 297 10.34 -2.00 18.68
CA VAL A 297 11.58 -2.42 19.36
C VAL A 297 12.50 -3.21 18.43
N TYR A 298 11.94 -4.13 17.63
CA TYR A 298 12.65 -4.90 16.60
C TYR A 298 11.70 -5.32 15.50
N TYR A 299 11.97 -4.90 14.28
CA TYR A 299 11.23 -5.31 13.09
C TYR A 299 11.94 -6.41 12.31
N GLU A 300 13.23 -6.61 12.57
CA GLU A 300 14.14 -7.45 11.81
C GLU A 300 13.78 -8.94 11.97
N PRO A 301 13.86 -9.77 10.92
CA PRO A 301 13.32 -11.12 10.93
C PRO A 301 14.03 -12.04 11.96
N GLN A 302 15.32 -11.83 12.22
CA GLN A 302 16.10 -12.63 13.17
C GLN A 302 15.57 -12.55 14.62
N TYR A 303 14.92 -11.44 14.99
CA TYR A 303 14.40 -11.23 16.35
C TYR A 303 12.98 -11.79 16.57
N CYS A 304 12.55 -12.77 15.75
CA CYS A 304 11.23 -13.39 15.87
C CYS A 304 10.96 -13.99 17.27
N LEU A 305 11.96 -14.60 17.91
CA LEU A 305 11.83 -15.13 19.27
C LEU A 305 11.63 -14.00 20.29
N ALA A 306 12.42 -12.92 20.20
CA ALA A 306 12.30 -11.76 21.09
C ALA A 306 10.94 -11.10 20.95
N ARG A 307 10.44 -10.89 19.72
CA ARG A 307 9.08 -10.40 19.47
C ARG A 307 8.02 -11.34 20.05
N ARG A 308 8.18 -12.66 19.91
CA ARG A 308 7.22 -13.64 20.41
C ARG A 308 7.09 -13.61 21.94
N ILE A 309 8.21 -13.49 22.65
CA ILE A 309 8.24 -13.38 24.11
C ILE A 309 7.65 -12.02 24.52
N LEU A 310 8.21 -10.92 23.99
CA LEU A 310 7.88 -9.57 24.42
C LEU A 310 6.41 -9.21 24.16
N ARG A 311 5.81 -9.66 23.05
CA ARG A 311 4.38 -9.40 22.75
C ARG A 311 3.42 -10.08 23.72
N LYS A 312 3.79 -11.21 24.32
CA LYS A 312 2.98 -11.87 25.36
C LYS A 312 3.21 -11.20 26.72
N VAL A 313 4.45 -10.81 27.01
CA VAL A 313 4.79 -10.12 28.26
C VAL A 313 4.14 -8.73 28.35
N ILE A 314 4.16 -7.93 27.28
CA ILE A 314 3.46 -6.63 27.28
C ILE A 314 1.95 -6.80 27.47
N ALA A 315 1.36 -7.83 26.85
CA ALA A 315 -0.06 -8.12 26.94
C ALA A 315 -0.48 -8.52 28.37
N ILE A 316 0.26 -9.43 29.02
CA ILE A 316 -0.04 -9.81 30.41
C ILE A 316 0.27 -8.67 31.39
N SER A 317 1.27 -7.85 31.10
CA SER A 317 1.58 -6.67 31.92
C SER A 317 0.45 -5.65 31.87
N SER A 318 -0.15 -5.41 30.70
CA SER A 318 -1.33 -4.54 30.58
C SER A 318 -2.57 -5.10 31.30
N ILE A 319 -2.78 -6.42 31.33
CA ILE A 319 -3.83 -7.03 32.16
C ILE A 319 -3.58 -6.76 33.65
N ILE A 320 -2.32 -6.88 34.08
CA ILE A 320 -1.94 -6.66 35.48
C ILE A 320 -2.09 -5.18 35.84
N ASP A 321 -1.65 -4.26 34.99
CA ASP A 321 -1.83 -2.81 35.12
C ASP A 321 -3.31 -2.46 35.36
N ASP A 322 -4.21 -2.87 34.46
CA ASP A 322 -5.65 -2.63 34.60
C ASP A 322 -6.27 -3.29 35.83
N MET A 323 -5.71 -4.42 36.28
CA MET A 323 -6.15 -5.07 37.49
C MET A 323 -5.79 -4.25 38.74
N TYR A 324 -4.63 -3.60 38.79
CA TYR A 324 -4.23 -2.76 39.91
C TYR A 324 -4.92 -1.40 39.88
N ASP A 325 -5.15 -0.84 38.69
CA ASP A 325 -5.63 0.53 38.50
C ASP A 325 -7.16 0.65 38.47
N ALA A 326 -7.85 -0.42 38.07
CA ALA A 326 -9.25 -0.32 37.64
C ALA A 326 -10.12 -1.51 38.03
N TYR A 327 -9.69 -2.41 38.94
CA TYR A 327 -10.55 -3.53 39.34
C TYR A 327 -10.28 -4.16 40.71
N GLY A 328 -9.01 -4.43 41.03
CA GLY A 328 -8.61 -5.14 42.24
C GLY A 328 -8.85 -4.31 43.50
N THR A 329 -9.30 -4.96 44.57
CA THR A 329 -9.31 -4.34 45.90
C THR A 329 -7.92 -4.43 46.53
N ILE A 330 -7.59 -3.52 47.44
CA ILE A 330 -6.24 -3.49 48.05
C ILE A 330 -5.85 -4.84 48.69
N ASP A 331 -6.79 -5.51 49.37
CA ASP A 331 -6.57 -6.83 49.98
C ASP A 331 -6.29 -7.92 48.93
N GLU A 332 -6.98 -7.88 47.79
CA GLU A 332 -6.75 -8.81 46.67
C GLU A 332 -5.40 -8.53 46.00
N LEU A 333 -5.02 -7.26 45.84
CA LEU A 333 -3.75 -6.87 45.23
C LEU A 333 -2.55 -7.27 46.12
N GLU A 334 -2.68 -7.23 47.44
CA GLU A 334 -1.63 -7.72 48.34
C GLU A 334 -1.36 -9.22 48.18
N ILE A 335 -2.41 -10.04 48.10
CA ILE A 335 -2.25 -11.50 47.90
C ILE A 335 -1.73 -11.83 46.50
N PHE A 336 -2.14 -11.09 45.46
CA PHE A 336 -1.59 -11.25 44.10
C PHE A 336 -0.11 -10.88 44.04
N THR A 337 0.28 -9.75 44.64
CA THR A 337 1.68 -9.31 44.71
C THR A 337 2.54 -10.37 45.40
N ASN A 338 2.09 -10.90 46.54
CA ASN A 338 2.79 -11.97 47.25
C ASN A 338 2.90 -13.26 46.43
N ALA A 339 1.88 -13.59 45.62
CA ALA A 339 1.94 -14.72 44.69
C ALA A 339 3.02 -14.51 43.61
N VAL A 340 3.06 -13.32 42.99
CA VAL A 340 4.11 -12.97 42.01
C VAL A 340 5.50 -12.99 42.65
N ASP A 341 5.66 -12.45 43.86
CA ASP A 341 6.92 -12.44 44.59
C ASP A 341 7.47 -13.84 44.86
N ARG A 342 6.60 -14.76 45.27
CA ARG A 342 6.97 -16.15 45.54
C ARG A 342 7.14 -16.98 44.26
N TRP A 343 6.42 -16.62 43.19
CA TRP A 343 6.45 -17.32 41.90
C TRP A 343 6.12 -18.82 42.03
N ASP A 344 5.11 -19.17 42.83
CA ASP A 344 4.71 -20.54 43.16
C ASP A 344 3.26 -20.83 42.71
N ILE A 345 3.11 -21.83 41.84
CA ILE A 345 1.81 -22.26 41.30
C ILE A 345 0.83 -22.72 42.39
N SER A 346 1.30 -23.17 43.56
CA SER A 346 0.42 -23.60 44.64
C SER A 346 -0.45 -22.47 45.19
N LEU A 347 0.00 -21.21 45.04
CA LEU A 347 -0.71 -20.02 45.54
C LEU A 347 -1.95 -19.65 44.70
N LEU A 348 -2.19 -20.33 43.57
CA LEU A 348 -3.43 -20.19 42.81
C LEU A 348 -4.68 -20.45 43.67
N ILE A 349 -4.60 -21.31 44.68
CA ILE A 349 -5.75 -21.67 45.52
C ILE A 349 -6.23 -20.47 46.35
N ASP A 350 -5.32 -19.55 46.69
CA ASP A 350 -5.57 -18.42 47.57
C ASP A 350 -6.07 -17.16 46.82
N LEU A 351 -5.98 -17.15 45.48
CA LEU A 351 -6.37 -15.99 44.66
C LEU A 351 -7.86 -16.01 44.27
N PRO A 352 -8.49 -14.84 44.05
CA PRO A 352 -9.77 -14.73 43.35
C PRO A 352 -9.71 -15.32 41.94
N GLU A 353 -10.86 -15.77 41.41
CA GLU A 353 -10.89 -16.54 40.16
C GLU A 353 -10.26 -15.81 38.96
N TYR A 354 -10.54 -14.52 38.78
CA TYR A 354 -9.93 -13.74 37.70
C TYR A 354 -8.40 -13.58 37.88
N MET A 355 -7.93 -13.42 39.12
CA MET A 355 -6.50 -13.35 39.45
C MET A 355 -5.79 -14.68 39.21
N LYS A 356 -6.47 -15.82 39.43
CA LYS A 356 -5.92 -17.15 39.09
C LYS A 356 -5.65 -17.28 37.60
N LEU A 357 -6.58 -16.83 36.77
CA LEU A 357 -6.44 -16.88 35.32
C LEU A 357 -5.24 -16.02 34.87
N CYS A 358 -5.13 -14.80 35.39
CA CYS A 358 -4.01 -13.90 35.10
C CYS A 358 -2.67 -14.49 35.57
N TYR A 359 -2.59 -14.94 36.83
CA TYR A 359 -1.37 -15.50 37.40
C TYR A 359 -0.92 -16.78 36.69
N LYS A 360 -1.87 -17.66 36.34
CA LYS A 360 -1.58 -18.87 35.57
C LYS A 360 -1.02 -18.53 34.18
N ALA A 361 -1.64 -17.57 33.48
CA ALA A 361 -1.13 -17.10 32.20
C ALA A 361 0.29 -16.52 32.31
N LEU A 362 0.57 -15.73 33.35
CA LEU A 362 1.92 -15.22 33.63
C LEU A 362 2.94 -16.35 33.81
N LEU A 363 2.63 -17.35 34.64
CA LEU A 363 3.51 -18.50 34.85
C LEU A 363 3.75 -19.27 33.55
N ASP A 364 2.70 -19.49 32.75
CA ASP A 364 2.78 -20.23 31.49
C ASP A 364 3.66 -19.52 30.45
N ILE A 365 3.57 -18.18 30.34
CA ILE A 365 4.42 -17.37 29.43
C ILE A 365 5.90 -17.53 29.80
N PHE A 366 6.22 -17.45 31.10
CA PHE A 366 7.59 -17.54 31.57
C PHE A 366 8.13 -18.99 31.52
N GLU A 367 7.28 -20.00 31.72
CA GLU A 367 7.64 -21.39 31.52
C GLU A 367 7.91 -21.71 30.03
N GLU A 368 7.05 -21.25 29.12
CA GLU A 368 7.28 -21.34 27.66
C GLU A 368 8.60 -20.67 27.27
N THR A 369 8.86 -19.49 27.81
CA THR A 369 10.12 -18.75 27.58
C THR A 369 11.32 -19.54 28.08
N GLU A 370 11.27 -20.07 29.30
CA GLU A 370 12.34 -20.89 29.88
C GLU A 370 12.61 -22.13 29.02
N GLN A 371 11.57 -22.81 28.53
CA GLN A 371 11.71 -23.97 27.65
C GLN A 371 12.37 -23.62 26.31
N GLU A 372 12.05 -22.47 25.72
CA GLU A 372 12.69 -22.01 24.49
C GLU A 372 14.16 -21.63 24.71
N LEU A 373 14.49 -20.98 25.83
CA LEU A 373 15.87 -20.63 26.18
C LEU A 373 16.72 -21.85 26.56
N ARG A 374 16.11 -22.88 27.16
CA ARG A 374 16.78 -24.15 27.46
C ARG A 374 17.35 -24.82 26.21
N LYS A 375 16.67 -24.68 25.07
CA LYS A 375 17.17 -25.19 23.77
C LYS A 375 18.51 -24.54 23.35
N ARG A 376 18.85 -23.40 23.95
CA ARG A 376 20.08 -22.63 23.73
C ARG A 376 21.04 -22.64 24.93
N GLY A 377 20.74 -23.42 25.99
CA GLY A 377 21.51 -23.46 27.24
C GLY A 377 21.44 -22.16 28.05
N LYS A 378 20.36 -21.38 27.89
CA LYS A 378 20.16 -20.05 28.50
C LYS A 378 18.94 -20.01 29.43
N GLU A 379 18.46 -21.15 29.94
CA GLU A 379 17.24 -21.23 30.76
C GLU A 379 17.26 -20.31 31.98
N ASN A 380 18.42 -20.13 32.62
CA ASN A 380 18.56 -19.29 33.82
C ASN A 380 18.37 -17.80 33.52
N PHE A 381 18.47 -17.36 32.26
CA PHE A 381 18.32 -15.96 31.89
C PHE A 381 16.90 -15.44 32.17
N VAL A 382 15.91 -16.34 32.17
CA VAL A 382 14.53 -16.01 32.53
C VAL A 382 14.40 -15.42 33.94
N ASN A 383 15.33 -15.74 34.85
CA ASN A 383 15.28 -15.29 36.24
C ASN A 383 15.47 -13.77 36.37
N TYR A 384 16.24 -13.15 35.46
CA TYR A 384 16.39 -11.69 35.41
C TYR A 384 15.06 -11.01 35.05
N ALA A 385 14.35 -11.54 34.05
CA ALA A 385 13.02 -11.05 33.71
C ALA A 385 11.99 -11.30 34.82
N LYS A 386 12.04 -12.46 35.52
CA LYS A 386 11.19 -12.72 36.69
C LYS A 386 11.45 -11.69 37.81
N LYS A 387 12.71 -11.31 38.04
CA LYS A 387 13.08 -10.28 39.02
C LYS A 387 12.46 -8.92 38.68
N GLU A 388 12.59 -8.46 37.43
CA GLU A 388 12.01 -7.18 37.03
C GLU A 388 10.48 -7.21 36.97
N MET A 389 9.87 -8.35 36.63
CA MET A 389 8.41 -8.51 36.73
C MET A 389 7.91 -8.37 38.17
N LYS A 390 8.63 -8.95 39.14
CA LYS A 390 8.31 -8.79 40.56
C LYS A 390 8.40 -7.32 40.99
N ARG A 391 9.48 -6.64 40.58
CA ARG A 391 9.68 -5.22 40.85
C ARG A 391 8.54 -4.36 40.30
N LEU A 392 8.09 -4.62 39.07
CA LEU A 392 6.94 -3.95 38.45
C LEU A 392 5.66 -4.11 39.30
N VAL A 393 5.32 -5.35 39.65
CA VAL A 393 4.09 -5.65 40.41
C VAL A 393 4.16 -5.07 41.83
N GLN A 394 5.34 -5.05 42.45
CA GLN A 394 5.56 -4.37 43.74
C GLN A 394 5.34 -2.86 43.63
N ALA A 395 5.80 -2.23 42.55
CA ALA A 395 5.59 -0.80 42.31
C ALA A 395 4.10 -0.47 42.12
N TYR A 396 3.37 -1.29 41.35
CA TYR A 396 1.91 -1.15 41.22
C TYR A 396 1.19 -1.23 42.57
N LEU A 397 1.59 -2.15 43.45
CA LEU A 397 0.99 -2.22 44.79
C LEU A 397 1.21 -0.92 45.60
N ILE A 398 2.39 -0.29 45.48
CA ILE A 398 2.69 0.97 46.16
C ILE A 398 1.79 2.09 45.62
N GLU A 399 1.62 2.19 44.31
CA GLU A 399 0.72 3.17 43.69
C GLU A 399 -0.74 2.95 44.12
N SER A 400 -1.22 1.70 44.13
CA SER A 400 -2.56 1.38 44.64
C SER A 400 -2.73 1.75 46.13
N ARG A 401 -1.68 1.62 46.95
CA ARG A 401 -1.70 2.06 48.36
C ARG A 401 -1.76 3.59 48.47
N TRP A 402 -1.03 4.31 47.63
CA TRP A 402 -1.11 5.78 47.59
C TRP A 402 -2.51 6.24 47.21
N PHE A 403 -3.09 5.64 46.18
CA PHE A 403 -4.47 5.90 45.77
C PHE A 403 -5.45 5.63 46.93
N HIS A 404 -5.40 4.45 47.54
CA HIS A 404 -6.33 4.08 48.63
C HIS A 404 -6.20 4.96 49.87
N SER A 405 -4.99 5.44 50.18
CA SER A 405 -4.73 6.31 51.33
C SER A 405 -4.89 7.81 51.04
N ASN A 406 -5.27 8.18 49.80
CA ASN A 406 -5.26 9.58 49.30
C ASN A 406 -3.92 10.28 49.56
N HIS A 407 -2.82 9.53 49.46
CA HIS A 407 -1.48 10.07 49.61
C HIS A 407 -1.04 10.73 48.31
N THR A 408 -0.47 11.93 48.41
CA THR A 408 0.24 12.55 47.29
C THR A 408 1.72 12.63 47.68
N PRO A 409 2.59 11.83 47.04
CA PRO A 409 4.03 11.87 47.29
C PRO A 409 4.65 13.17 46.80
N THR A 410 5.91 13.41 47.18
CA THR A 410 6.75 14.41 46.47
C THR A 410 7.10 13.90 45.08
N VAL A 411 7.54 14.77 44.17
CA VAL A 411 8.01 14.39 42.82
C VAL A 411 9.14 13.37 42.93
N GLU A 412 10.06 13.54 43.89
CA GLU A 412 11.17 12.61 44.10
C GLU A 412 10.70 11.23 44.58
N GLU A 413 9.79 11.19 45.57
CA GLU A 413 9.18 9.95 46.08
C GLU A 413 8.34 9.25 45.01
N TYR A 414 7.59 10.02 44.20
CA TYR A 414 6.83 9.52 43.07
C TYR A 414 7.74 8.86 42.05
N MET A 415 8.78 9.56 41.57
CA MET A 415 9.64 9.08 40.49
C MET A 415 10.44 7.84 40.87
N GLU A 416 10.80 7.66 42.15
CA GLU A 416 11.46 6.44 42.65
C GLU A 416 10.61 5.18 42.39
N ILE A 417 9.28 5.28 42.51
CA ILE A 417 8.34 4.17 42.26
C ILE A 417 7.90 4.17 40.80
N ALA A 418 7.60 5.34 40.24
CA ALA A 418 6.95 5.49 38.95
C ALA A 418 7.85 5.08 37.77
N THR A 419 9.18 5.15 37.93
CA THR A 419 10.16 4.62 36.96
C THR A 419 10.22 3.10 36.93
N ALA A 420 9.80 2.43 38.01
CA ALA A 420 9.60 0.98 38.03
C ALA A 420 8.19 0.59 37.54
N SER A 421 7.14 1.32 37.95
CA SER A 421 5.75 1.04 37.57
C SER A 421 5.47 1.25 36.08
N CYS A 422 6.24 2.09 35.38
CA CYS A 422 6.09 2.25 33.92
C CYS A 422 6.51 1.01 33.13
N GLY A 423 7.13 0.01 33.77
CA GLY A 423 7.44 -1.28 33.19
C GLY A 423 8.63 -1.30 32.22
N TYR A 424 9.29 -0.17 31.96
CA TYR A 424 10.37 -0.10 30.96
C TYR A 424 11.61 -0.92 31.34
N ALA A 425 12.03 -0.93 32.60
CA ALA A 425 13.13 -1.81 33.05
C ALA A 425 12.82 -3.29 32.81
N MET A 426 11.55 -3.69 33.05
CA MET A 426 11.06 -5.05 32.78
C MET A 426 11.03 -5.33 31.28
N LEU A 427 10.43 -4.45 30.47
CA LEU A 427 10.35 -4.63 29.01
C LEU A 427 11.73 -4.67 28.36
N THR A 428 12.68 -3.83 28.81
CA THR A 428 14.07 -3.86 28.36
C THR A 428 14.72 -5.21 28.70
N THR A 429 14.62 -5.68 29.94
CA THR A 429 15.23 -6.95 30.34
C THR A 429 14.65 -8.13 29.55
N VAL A 430 13.33 -8.16 29.36
CA VAL A 430 12.64 -9.18 28.56
C VAL A 430 13.02 -9.08 27.08
N SER A 431 13.29 -7.87 26.59
CA SER A 431 13.66 -7.64 25.18
C SER A 431 14.93 -8.39 24.76
N PHE A 432 15.84 -8.59 25.71
CA PHE A 432 17.11 -9.25 25.48
C PHE A 432 17.01 -10.77 25.46
N LEU A 433 16.00 -11.38 26.10
CA LEU A 433 15.94 -12.85 26.24
C LEU A 433 15.92 -13.59 24.90
N GLY A 434 15.20 -13.05 23.92
CA GLY A 434 15.04 -13.69 22.61
C GLY A 434 16.16 -13.41 21.61
N MET A 435 17.12 -12.54 21.93
CA MET A 435 18.28 -12.24 21.09
C MET A 435 19.34 -13.34 21.22
N GLU A 436 20.01 -13.68 20.12
CA GLU A 436 20.97 -14.79 20.10
C GLU A 436 22.28 -14.40 20.81
N GLU A 437 22.63 -13.12 20.69
CA GLU A 437 23.85 -12.48 21.15
C GLU A 437 23.88 -12.25 22.66
N THR A 438 22.73 -12.35 23.34
CA THR A 438 22.60 -12.06 24.78
C THR A 438 23.51 -12.92 25.62
N THR A 439 24.26 -12.29 26.52
CA THR A 439 25.06 -12.95 27.56
C THR A 439 24.50 -12.65 28.94
N GLU A 440 24.99 -13.37 29.95
CA GLU A 440 24.58 -13.13 31.34
C GLU A 440 25.05 -11.74 31.81
N GLU A 441 26.22 -11.28 31.37
CA GLU A 441 26.75 -9.95 31.68
C GLU A 441 25.82 -8.83 31.20
N VAL A 442 25.20 -8.98 30.02
CA VAL A 442 24.22 -8.02 29.50
C VAL A 442 22.98 -7.95 30.39
N LEU A 443 22.49 -9.09 30.88
CA LEU A 443 21.32 -9.14 31.77
C LEU A 443 21.64 -8.62 33.18
N VAL A 444 22.84 -8.90 33.68
CA VAL A 444 23.34 -8.30 34.93
C VAL A 444 23.40 -6.78 34.78
N TRP A 445 24.02 -6.28 33.71
CA TRP A 445 24.05 -4.86 33.40
C TRP A 445 22.65 -4.25 33.36
N ALA A 446 21.73 -4.84 32.61
CA ALA A 446 20.36 -4.34 32.47
C ALA A 446 19.60 -4.23 33.80
N THR A 447 19.87 -5.16 34.74
CA THR A 447 19.19 -5.23 36.05
C THR A 447 19.93 -4.50 37.18
N THR A 448 20.95 -3.70 36.82
CA THR A 448 21.64 -2.75 37.72
C THR A 448 21.20 -1.30 37.53
N ASP A 449 20.11 -1.08 36.78
CA ASP A 449 19.56 0.24 36.46
C ASP A 449 20.60 1.19 35.83
N PRO A 450 21.19 0.82 34.68
CA PRO A 450 22.14 1.68 33.98
C PRO A 450 21.45 2.97 33.52
N LYS A 451 22.21 4.05 33.45
CA LYS A 451 21.74 5.42 33.15
C LYS A 451 20.80 5.48 31.94
N ILE A 452 21.08 4.72 30.87
CA ILE A 452 20.22 4.66 29.67
C ILE A 452 18.83 4.06 29.94
N ILE A 453 18.71 3.05 30.80
CA ILE A 453 17.43 2.43 31.17
C ILE A 453 16.66 3.33 32.12
N GLU A 454 17.34 3.94 33.09
CA GLU A 454 16.74 4.95 33.97
C GLU A 454 16.17 6.12 33.16
N ALA A 455 16.95 6.67 32.23
CA ALA A 455 16.50 7.73 31.33
C ALA A 455 15.31 7.30 30.45
N ALA A 456 15.32 6.07 29.93
CA ALA A 456 14.18 5.53 29.17
C ALA A 456 12.91 5.40 30.04
N SER A 457 13.04 4.95 31.28
CA SER A 457 11.94 4.88 32.26
C SER A 457 11.40 6.26 32.62
N ILE A 458 12.27 7.28 32.79
CA ILE A 458 11.87 8.67 33.03
C ILE A 458 11.05 9.20 31.85
N ILE A 459 11.52 8.99 30.61
CA ILE A 459 10.79 9.44 29.42
C ILE A 459 9.44 8.74 29.33
N CYS A 460 9.40 7.42 29.54
CA CYS A 460 8.14 6.69 29.54
C CYS A 460 7.15 7.27 30.54
N ARG A 461 7.55 7.38 31.80
CA ARG A 461 6.67 7.84 32.85
C ARG A 461 6.19 9.28 32.62
N LEU A 462 7.10 10.20 32.35
CA LEU A 462 6.74 11.62 32.22
C LEU A 462 5.89 11.90 30.98
N MET A 463 6.16 11.26 29.84
CA MET A 463 5.35 11.46 28.63
C MET A 463 3.94 10.91 28.81
N ASP A 464 3.81 9.73 29.42
CA ASP A 464 2.53 9.10 29.76
C ASP A 464 1.71 10.00 30.70
N ASP A 465 2.28 10.42 31.83
CA ASP A 465 1.62 11.26 32.83
C ASP A 465 1.14 12.61 32.26
N ILE A 466 1.94 13.26 31.40
CA ILE A 466 1.59 14.58 30.84
C ILE A 466 0.30 14.49 30.03
N VAL A 467 0.18 13.51 29.13
CA VAL A 467 -0.98 13.39 28.23
C VAL A 467 -2.13 12.59 28.83
N GLY A 468 -1.85 11.67 29.77
CA GLY A 468 -2.83 10.82 30.44
C GLY A 468 -3.54 11.49 31.62
N SER A 469 -2.92 12.49 32.25
CA SER A 469 -3.39 13.06 33.53
C SER A 469 -4.88 13.46 33.57
N GLU A 470 -5.45 14.03 32.50
CA GLU A 470 -6.86 14.45 32.49
C GLU A 470 -7.81 13.24 32.61
N PHE A 471 -7.60 12.21 31.78
CA PHE A 471 -8.38 10.98 31.83
C PHE A 471 -8.23 10.25 33.18
N GLU A 472 -7.02 10.26 33.73
CA GLU A 472 -6.71 9.67 35.04
C GLU A 472 -7.43 10.37 36.19
N HIS A 473 -7.52 11.71 36.18
CA HIS A 473 -8.33 12.45 37.14
C HIS A 473 -9.81 12.11 37.03
N GLU A 474 -10.35 12.06 35.81
CA GLU A 474 -11.77 11.81 35.58
C GLU A 474 -12.21 10.44 36.12
N ARG A 475 -11.36 9.42 35.97
CA ARG A 475 -11.64 8.07 36.51
C ARG A 475 -11.29 7.92 37.99
N GLY A 476 -10.70 8.92 38.63
CA GLY A 476 -10.22 8.83 40.01
C GLY A 476 -9.08 7.82 40.14
N HIS A 477 -7.94 8.12 39.54
CA HIS A 477 -6.71 7.32 39.57
C HIS A 477 -5.70 7.82 40.63
N VAL A 478 -4.55 7.15 40.77
CA VAL A 478 -3.42 7.69 41.54
C VAL A 478 -2.92 9.01 40.93
N VAL A 479 -2.38 9.89 41.75
CA VAL A 479 -1.78 11.16 41.30
C VAL A 479 -0.62 10.93 40.33
N SER A 480 -0.53 11.76 39.30
CA SER A 480 0.56 11.73 38.30
C SER A 480 1.78 12.55 38.73
N SER A 481 2.92 12.44 38.03
CA SER A 481 4.05 13.35 38.23
C SER A 481 3.66 14.82 38.07
N LEU A 482 2.73 15.11 37.16
CA LEU A 482 2.21 16.46 36.93
C LEU A 482 1.48 17.00 38.16
N ASP A 483 0.69 16.16 38.83
CA ASP A 483 -0.02 16.54 40.07
C ASP A 483 0.92 16.71 41.25
N CYS A 484 1.86 15.79 41.39
CA CYS A 484 2.89 15.86 42.41
C CYS A 484 3.69 17.16 42.27
N TYR A 485 4.08 17.52 41.04
CA TYR A 485 4.83 18.74 40.75
C TYR A 485 4.01 20.00 41.06
N MET A 486 2.76 20.06 40.56
CA MET A 486 1.86 21.18 40.82
C MET A 486 1.63 21.39 42.32
N LYS A 487 1.46 20.30 43.08
CA LYS A 487 1.23 20.36 44.52
C LYS A 487 2.48 20.76 45.30
N GLN A 488 3.65 20.21 44.97
CA GLN A 488 4.91 20.46 45.69
C GLN A 488 5.44 21.87 45.45
N TYR A 489 5.36 22.36 44.21
CA TYR A 489 5.92 23.66 43.82
C TYR A 489 4.88 24.78 43.70
N ASN A 490 3.60 24.48 43.94
CA ASN A 490 2.48 25.41 43.79
C ASN A 490 2.49 26.11 42.42
N SER A 491 2.74 25.33 41.36
CA SER A 491 2.88 25.80 39.98
C SER A 491 1.60 25.62 39.17
N SER A 492 1.48 26.35 38.05
CA SER A 492 0.41 26.09 37.10
C SER A 492 0.64 24.77 36.36
N ARG A 493 -0.43 24.19 35.77
CA ARG A 493 -0.33 23.00 34.92
C ARG A 493 0.62 23.22 33.73
N GLN A 494 0.55 24.40 33.10
CA GLN A 494 1.42 24.73 31.96
C GLN A 494 2.89 24.84 32.37
N ASP A 495 3.18 25.47 33.51
CA ASP A 495 4.55 25.57 34.01
C ASP A 495 5.09 24.19 34.40
N ALA A 496 4.27 23.35 35.04
CA ALA A 496 4.65 21.99 35.41
C ALA A 496 4.95 21.13 34.16
N ILE A 497 4.08 21.14 33.15
CA ILE A 497 4.32 20.46 31.86
C ILE A 497 5.66 20.91 31.26
N LYS A 498 5.91 22.22 31.24
CA LYS A 498 7.16 22.78 30.70
C LYS A 498 8.40 22.27 31.45
N GLU A 499 8.36 22.20 32.78
CA GLU A 499 9.49 21.70 33.57
C GLU A 499 9.68 20.18 33.42
N LEU A 500 8.59 19.39 33.37
CA LEU A 500 8.66 17.95 33.11
C LEU A 500 9.20 17.64 31.71
N LEU A 501 8.83 18.42 30.68
CA LEU A 501 9.38 18.27 29.33
C LEU A 501 10.89 18.55 29.29
N LYS A 502 11.43 19.41 30.15
CA LYS A 502 12.91 19.58 30.26
C LYS A 502 13.58 18.33 30.83
N LEU A 503 12.93 17.62 31.74
CA LEU A 503 13.44 16.33 32.25
C LEU A 503 13.42 15.27 31.15
N VAL A 504 12.37 15.24 30.31
CA VAL A 504 12.32 14.39 29.11
C VAL A 504 13.47 14.71 28.15
N GLU A 505 13.72 15.99 27.88
CA GLU A 505 14.86 16.41 27.04
C GLU A 505 16.21 16.05 27.66
N SER A 506 16.35 16.16 28.99
CA SER A 506 17.55 15.74 29.72
C SER A 506 17.79 14.24 29.57
N ALA A 507 16.76 13.42 29.78
CA ALA A 507 16.85 11.98 29.65
C ALA A 507 17.22 11.54 28.22
N TRP A 508 16.73 12.24 27.18
CA TRP A 508 17.18 11.97 25.80
C TRP A 508 18.68 12.25 25.59
N LYS A 509 19.24 13.27 26.27
CA LYS A 509 20.67 13.57 26.24
C LYS A 509 21.49 12.50 26.93
N ASP A 510 21.01 11.98 28.06
CA ASP A 510 21.62 10.85 28.77
C ASP A 510 21.64 9.59 27.89
N ILE A 511 20.53 9.29 27.19
CA ILE A 511 20.47 8.17 26.24
C ILE A 511 21.48 8.34 25.10
N ASN A 512 21.61 9.56 24.56
CA ASN A 512 22.54 9.84 23.48
C ASN A 512 24.00 9.69 23.94
N GLU A 513 24.33 10.14 25.15
CA GLU A 513 25.67 10.01 25.76
C GLU A 513 26.06 8.54 25.94
N GLU A 514 25.16 7.72 26.50
CA GLU A 514 25.42 6.30 26.75
C GLU A 514 25.56 5.46 25.46
N CYS A 515 25.11 6.00 24.32
CA CYS A 515 25.32 5.39 23.00
C CYS A 515 26.70 5.70 22.39
N LEU A 516 27.58 6.48 23.04
CA LEU A 516 28.90 6.80 22.51
C LEU A 516 29.98 5.82 22.97
N ASN A 517 30.95 5.56 22.10
CA ASN A 517 32.05 4.67 22.39
C ASN A 517 33.06 5.31 23.39
N PRO A 518 33.60 4.50 24.34
CA PRO A 518 33.35 3.07 24.53
C PRO A 518 32.04 2.78 25.27
N THR A 519 31.19 1.89 24.72
CA THR A 519 29.93 1.48 25.34
C THR A 519 30.14 0.36 26.36
N GLN A 520 29.25 0.26 27.37
CA GLN A 520 29.31 -0.80 28.39
C GLN A 520 28.84 -2.17 27.88
N VAL A 521 27.93 -2.16 26.90
CA VAL A 521 27.40 -3.34 26.19
C VAL A 521 27.38 -3.06 24.68
N PRO A 522 27.29 -4.09 23.83
CA PRO A 522 27.18 -3.89 22.38
C PRO A 522 26.00 -2.97 22.00
N MET A 523 26.21 -2.16 20.95
CA MET A 523 25.24 -1.16 20.48
C MET A 523 23.85 -1.75 20.19
N GLU A 524 23.77 -2.99 19.73
CA GLU A 524 22.50 -3.68 19.44
C GLU A 524 21.54 -3.74 20.64
N PHE A 525 22.07 -3.87 21.87
CA PHE A 525 21.29 -3.87 23.12
C PHE A 525 20.86 -2.46 23.51
N LEU A 526 21.76 -1.48 23.43
CA LEU A 526 21.44 -0.06 23.66
C LEU A 526 20.33 0.39 22.72
N MET A 527 20.37 -0.04 21.46
CA MET A 527 19.35 0.29 20.46
C MET A 527 17.96 -0.28 20.80
N ARG A 528 17.85 -1.37 21.58
CA ARG A 528 16.53 -1.83 22.05
C ARG A 528 15.96 -0.90 23.10
N VAL A 529 16.82 -0.37 23.99
CA VAL A 529 16.43 0.66 24.96
C VAL A 529 15.98 1.92 24.22
N VAL A 530 16.79 2.41 23.27
CA VAL A 530 16.45 3.56 22.42
C VAL A 530 15.14 3.32 21.67
N ASN A 531 14.92 2.13 21.11
CA ASN A 531 13.69 1.83 20.36
C ASN A 531 12.45 1.76 21.26
N LEU A 532 12.57 1.25 22.49
CA LEU A 532 11.51 1.38 23.49
C LEU A 532 11.21 2.87 23.73
N THR A 533 12.23 3.69 24.00
CA THR A 533 12.05 5.13 24.23
C THR A 533 11.40 5.85 23.04
N ARG A 534 11.77 5.49 21.80
CA ARG A 534 11.13 6.03 20.57
C ARG A 534 9.63 5.76 20.54
N MET A 535 9.18 4.63 21.07
CA MET A 535 7.74 4.33 21.12
C MET A 535 6.98 5.30 22.01
N MET A 536 7.61 5.89 23.04
CA MET A 536 6.95 6.95 23.83
C MET A 536 6.75 8.22 23.02
N ASP A 537 7.73 8.60 22.19
CA ASP A 537 7.57 9.75 21.28
C ASP A 537 6.53 9.47 20.18
N VAL A 538 6.34 8.21 19.76
CA VAL A 538 5.33 7.86 18.75
C VAL A 538 3.92 7.72 19.34
N LEU A 539 3.81 7.14 20.54
CA LEU A 539 2.51 6.83 21.15
C LEU A 539 1.98 7.94 22.06
N TYR A 540 2.83 8.75 22.69
CA TYR A 540 2.43 9.67 23.76
C TYR A 540 2.85 11.13 23.52
N LYS A 541 3.16 11.51 22.28
CA LYS A 541 3.61 12.89 21.96
C LYS A 541 2.58 13.96 22.29
N GLU A 542 1.35 13.73 21.84
CA GLU A 542 0.25 14.70 21.91
C GLU A 542 -0.95 14.16 22.68
N GLN A 543 -1.12 12.84 22.69
CA GLN A 543 -2.25 12.14 23.32
C GLN A 543 -1.85 10.71 23.67
N ASP A 544 -2.60 10.06 24.57
CA ASP A 544 -2.45 8.63 24.85
C ASP A 544 -3.06 7.78 23.72
N ASN A 545 -2.22 7.41 22.76
CA ASN A 545 -2.61 6.57 21.62
C ASN A 545 -2.71 5.08 21.96
N TYR A 546 -2.24 4.64 23.12
CA TYR A 546 -2.35 3.24 23.52
C TYR A 546 -3.74 2.96 24.08
N THR A 547 -4.20 3.77 25.03
CA THR A 547 -5.56 3.64 25.58
C THR A 547 -6.60 4.09 24.56
N HIS A 548 -6.32 5.13 23.78
CA HIS A 548 -7.25 5.69 22.78
C HIS A 548 -6.71 5.56 21.35
N PRO A 549 -6.65 4.35 20.76
CA PRO A 549 -6.02 4.11 19.45
C PRO A 549 -6.81 4.63 18.24
N GLY A 550 -7.82 5.46 18.46
CA GLY A 550 -8.47 6.20 17.39
C GLY A 550 -7.50 7.17 16.69
N GLY A 551 -7.90 7.70 15.54
CA GLY A 551 -7.09 8.69 14.81
C GLY A 551 -5.74 8.13 14.34
N ILE A 552 -4.65 8.75 14.78
CA ILE A 552 -3.31 8.55 14.22
C ILE A 552 -2.74 7.15 14.46
N MET A 553 -3.03 6.52 15.60
CA MET A 553 -2.57 5.17 15.91
C MET A 553 -3.17 4.13 14.95
N LYS A 554 -4.46 4.27 14.65
CA LYS A 554 -5.13 3.47 13.62
C LYS A 554 -4.44 3.61 12.27
N ASP A 555 -4.03 4.82 11.92
CA ASP A 555 -3.36 5.08 10.65
C ASP A 555 -1.93 4.52 10.63
N TYR A 556 -1.19 4.59 11.73
CA TYR A 556 0.13 3.94 11.88
C TYR A 556 0.04 2.42 11.71
N ILE A 557 -0.91 1.78 12.41
CA ILE A 557 -1.14 0.32 12.27
C ILE A 557 -1.55 -0.03 10.84
N LYS A 558 -2.45 0.73 10.21
CA LYS A 558 -2.81 0.50 8.80
C LYS A 558 -1.59 0.58 7.90
N VAL A 559 -0.80 1.63 8.03
CA VAL A 559 0.35 1.90 7.18
C VAL A 559 1.43 0.82 7.33
N LEU A 560 1.61 0.26 8.52
CA LEU A 560 2.65 -0.73 8.80
C LEU A 560 2.17 -2.18 8.60
N LEU A 561 0.95 -2.53 9.03
CA LEU A 561 0.45 -3.91 9.09
C LEU A 561 -0.65 -4.24 8.07
N ILE A 562 -1.19 -3.28 7.32
CA ILE A 562 -2.30 -3.52 6.38
C ILE A 562 -1.95 -3.09 4.95
N ASN A 563 -1.57 -1.83 4.80
CA ASN A 563 -1.34 -1.19 3.51
C ASN A 563 0.02 -1.63 2.98
N LYS A 564 0.02 -2.38 1.88
CA LYS A 564 1.25 -2.70 1.17
C LYS A 564 1.91 -1.43 0.67
N VAL A 565 3.23 -1.45 0.65
CA VAL A 565 4.01 -0.51 -0.15
C VAL A 565 3.89 -0.98 -1.58
N TYR A 566 2.89 -0.47 -2.28
CA TYR A 566 2.82 -0.70 -3.70
C TYR A 566 4.09 -0.08 -4.34
N ASP A 567 4.77 -0.85 -5.19
CA ASP A 567 5.32 -0.19 -6.38
C ASP A 567 4.18 0.67 -6.94
N PHE A 568 4.46 1.81 -7.55
CA PHE A 568 3.47 2.35 -8.48
C PHE A 568 3.36 1.36 -9.68
N LYS A 569 2.87 0.14 -9.40
CA LYS A 569 2.52 -0.97 -10.28
C LYS A 569 1.17 -0.60 -10.84
N GLY A 570 1.24 0.34 -11.76
CA GLY A 570 0.13 1.04 -12.38
C GLY A 570 0.63 2.08 -13.38
N LEU A 571 1.89 2.54 -13.29
CA LEU A 571 2.53 3.11 -14.48
C LEU A 571 2.96 1.97 -15.40
N SER A 572 1.99 1.53 -16.20
CA SER A 572 2.31 0.87 -17.45
C SER A 572 3.35 1.69 -18.20
N ILE A 573 4.42 1.03 -18.60
CA ILE A 573 5.42 1.50 -19.55
C ILE A 573 4.79 2.11 -20.82
N TYR A 574 3.51 1.82 -21.11
CA TYR A 574 2.70 2.55 -22.09
C TYR A 574 2.67 4.06 -21.86
N ILE A 575 2.62 4.52 -20.61
CA ILE A 575 2.71 5.95 -20.25
C ILE A 575 4.11 6.45 -20.64
N TYR A 576 5.20 5.82 -20.21
CA TYR A 576 6.55 6.29 -20.58
C TYR A 576 6.85 6.23 -22.10
N ILE A 577 6.32 5.24 -22.82
CA ILE A 577 6.46 5.05 -24.27
C ILE A 577 5.60 6.05 -25.06
N SER A 578 4.34 6.23 -24.66
CA SER A 578 3.45 7.24 -25.25
C SER A 578 3.99 8.65 -24.96
N TYR A 579 4.58 8.85 -23.78
CA TYR A 579 5.25 10.10 -23.40
C TYR A 579 6.49 10.35 -24.26
N THR A 580 7.34 9.35 -24.53
CA THR A 580 8.53 9.56 -25.36
C THR A 580 8.20 9.81 -26.83
N HIS A 581 7.17 9.16 -27.39
CA HIS A 581 6.72 9.43 -28.77
C HIS A 581 5.97 10.77 -28.89
N LEU A 582 5.13 11.13 -27.92
CA LEU A 582 4.39 12.39 -27.90
C LEU A 582 5.29 13.60 -27.56
N PHE A 583 6.27 13.42 -26.66
CA PHE A 583 7.25 14.46 -26.32
C PHE A 583 8.26 14.67 -27.45
N LYS A 584 8.72 13.60 -28.12
CA LYS A 584 9.48 13.72 -29.38
C LYS A 584 8.65 14.36 -30.49
N PHE A 585 7.34 14.11 -30.55
CA PHE A 585 6.40 14.76 -31.47
C PHE A 585 6.22 16.25 -31.20
N ILE A 586 6.05 16.68 -29.94
CA ILE A 586 5.99 18.12 -29.57
C ILE A 586 7.31 18.80 -29.92
N ILE A 587 8.46 18.17 -29.62
CA ILE A 587 9.78 18.68 -30.01
C ILE A 587 9.93 18.75 -31.53
N ASN A 588 9.50 17.74 -32.28
CA ASN A 588 9.58 17.73 -33.74
C ASN A 588 8.61 18.73 -34.39
N ILE A 589 7.41 18.95 -33.85
CA ILE A 589 6.50 20.02 -34.30
C ILE A 589 7.09 21.40 -34.03
N CYS A 590 7.67 21.61 -32.84
CA CYS A 590 8.36 22.85 -32.50
C CYS A 590 9.57 23.12 -33.42
N ARG A 591 10.23 22.09 -33.99
CA ARG A 591 11.30 22.25 -34.99
C ARG A 591 10.80 22.85 -36.32
N TYR A 592 9.51 22.73 -36.64
CA TYR A 592 8.92 23.24 -37.88
C TYR A 592 8.11 24.54 -37.69
N SER A 593 8.10 25.12 -36.47
CA SER A 593 7.38 26.36 -36.14
C SER A 593 8.36 27.55 -35.92
N PRO A 594 8.13 28.75 -36.49
CA PRO A 594 9.07 29.89 -36.37
C PRO A 594 9.04 30.64 -35.02
N CYS A 595 8.26 30.20 -34.02
CA CYS A 595 8.07 30.95 -32.78
C CYS A 595 9.23 30.74 -31.78
N SER A 596 10.13 31.72 -31.75
CA SER A 596 11.30 31.84 -30.88
C SER A 596 11.09 31.86 -29.34
N PRO A 597 9.90 31.99 -28.73
CA PRO A 597 9.78 31.91 -27.26
C PRO A 597 9.58 30.48 -26.72
N CYS A 598 9.37 29.47 -27.56
CA CYS A 598 8.93 28.14 -27.10
C CYS A 598 10.00 27.32 -26.36
N LEU A 599 11.27 27.75 -26.34
CA LEU A 599 12.39 26.94 -25.83
C LEU A 599 12.70 27.13 -24.34
N SER A 600 12.39 28.29 -23.74
CA SER A 600 12.68 28.55 -22.32
C SER A 600 11.67 27.86 -21.38
N SER A 601 10.41 27.76 -21.80
CA SER A 601 9.34 27.08 -21.06
C SER A 601 9.39 25.55 -21.15
N ILE A 602 10.22 24.97 -22.03
CA ILE A 602 10.44 23.52 -22.13
C ILE A 602 11.28 22.99 -20.94
N SER A 603 12.17 23.81 -20.37
CA SER A 603 12.94 23.44 -19.18
C SER A 603 12.06 23.38 -17.91
N ASP A 604 11.09 24.29 -17.79
CA ASP A 604 10.07 24.25 -16.74
C ASP A 604 9.08 23.09 -16.93
N PHE A 605 8.85 22.68 -18.18
CA PHE A 605 8.00 21.53 -18.53
C PHE A 605 8.56 20.20 -18.03
N HIS A 606 9.90 20.05 -18.00
CA HIS A 606 10.57 18.87 -17.46
C HIS A 606 10.36 18.72 -15.94
N THR A 607 10.27 19.85 -15.24
CA THR A 607 10.10 19.92 -13.78
C THR A 607 8.64 19.76 -13.36
N TYR A 608 7.69 20.20 -14.19
CA TYR A 608 6.25 20.14 -13.89
C TYR A 608 5.61 18.77 -14.18
N LEU A 609 6.21 17.97 -15.08
CA LEU A 609 5.74 16.61 -15.42
C LEU A 609 6.01 15.57 -14.33
N ASN A 610 6.95 15.83 -13.43
CA ASN A 610 7.30 14.93 -12.33
C ASN A 610 6.35 15.01 -11.12
N THR A 611 5.42 15.98 -11.09
CA THR A 611 4.64 16.31 -9.88
C THR A 611 3.17 15.85 -9.91
N TYR A 612 2.64 15.40 -11.06
CA TYR A 612 1.23 15.01 -11.20
C TYR A 612 1.03 13.73 -12.04
N THR A 613 1.66 12.63 -11.64
CA THR A 613 1.45 11.31 -12.25
C THR A 613 0.23 10.61 -11.66
N HIS A 614 -0.95 10.96 -12.18
CA HIS A 614 -2.06 10.00 -12.30
C HIS A 614 -3.14 10.36 -13.34
N ILE A 615 -3.14 11.56 -13.92
CA ILE A 615 -4.24 11.98 -14.79
C ILE A 615 -3.79 12.75 -16.06
N TYR A 616 -2.54 13.17 -16.19
CA TYR A 616 -2.22 14.33 -17.03
C TYR A 616 -1.33 14.07 -18.27
N ILE A 617 -1.67 13.14 -19.17
CA ILE A 617 -1.31 13.31 -20.60
C ILE A 617 -2.51 13.27 -21.54
N TYR A 618 -3.58 12.56 -21.17
CA TYR A 618 -4.89 12.82 -21.78
C TYR A 618 -5.38 14.24 -21.43
N ILE A 619 -5.12 14.71 -20.20
CA ILE A 619 -5.34 16.10 -19.83
C ILE A 619 -4.17 17.01 -20.26
N TYR A 620 -2.96 16.61 -20.67
CA TYR A 620 -1.95 17.59 -21.13
C TYR A 620 -1.99 17.88 -22.62
N ILE A 621 -2.38 16.94 -23.49
CA ILE A 621 -2.79 17.31 -24.86
C ILE A 621 -4.00 18.26 -24.77
N TYR A 622 -4.89 18.06 -23.79
CA TYR A 622 -6.05 18.93 -23.54
C TYR A 622 -5.78 20.21 -22.71
N LYS A 623 -4.77 20.23 -21.83
CA LYS A 623 -4.28 21.44 -21.12
C LYS A 623 -3.45 22.28 -22.06
N PHE A 624 -2.77 21.68 -23.04
CA PHE A 624 -2.24 22.44 -24.17
C PHE A 624 -3.37 23.11 -24.98
N ASN A 625 -4.51 22.41 -25.18
CA ASN A 625 -5.70 23.00 -25.81
C ASN A 625 -6.50 23.98 -24.93
N THR A 626 -6.28 24.03 -23.61
CA THR A 626 -6.96 25.01 -22.72
C THR A 626 -6.07 26.15 -22.27
N LEU A 627 -4.73 26.01 -22.29
CA LEU A 627 -3.80 27.16 -22.16
C LEU A 627 -3.57 27.89 -23.49
N PHE A 628 -3.86 27.25 -24.62
CA PHE A 628 -3.98 27.92 -25.91
C PHE A 628 -5.26 27.46 -26.59
N ALA A 629 -6.16 28.41 -26.84
CA ALA A 629 -7.25 28.27 -27.79
C ALA A 629 -6.71 28.13 -29.24
N CYS A 630 -5.83 27.17 -29.50
CA CYS A 630 -5.39 26.78 -30.84
C CYS A 630 -6.13 25.49 -31.24
N LYS A 631 -7.41 25.65 -31.58
CA LYS A 631 -8.15 24.71 -32.44
C LYS A 631 -7.24 24.20 -33.54
N THR A 632 -6.99 22.88 -33.68
CA THR A 632 -6.47 22.21 -34.90
C THR A 632 -5.26 22.82 -35.67
N ASP A 633 -4.73 23.97 -35.24
CA ASP A 633 -3.80 24.88 -35.93
C ASP A 633 -2.39 24.32 -35.90
N ILE A 634 -2.10 23.51 -34.88
CA ILE A 634 -0.82 22.82 -34.72
C ILE A 634 -0.57 21.88 -35.91
N PHE A 635 -1.58 21.15 -36.37
CA PHE A 635 -1.45 20.26 -37.52
C PHE A 635 -1.43 21.04 -38.84
N TYR A 636 -2.04 22.23 -38.92
CA TYR A 636 -1.96 23.08 -40.12
C TYR A 636 -0.53 23.56 -40.39
N HIS A 637 0.34 23.66 -39.38
CA HIS A 637 1.78 23.90 -39.59
C HIS A 637 2.51 22.75 -40.28
N LEU A 638 1.93 21.55 -40.31
CA LEU A 638 2.45 20.41 -41.07
C LEU A 638 2.01 20.45 -42.53
N LYS A 639 1.14 21.39 -42.92
CA LYS A 639 0.72 21.60 -44.30
C LYS A 639 1.50 22.71 -45.00
N ASP A 640 1.62 22.59 -46.32
CA ASP A 640 2.13 23.65 -47.17
C ASP A 640 1.06 24.75 -47.28
N HIS A 641 1.41 25.98 -46.88
CA HIS A 641 0.50 27.13 -46.86
C HIS A 641 -0.10 27.49 -48.24
N LYS A 642 0.52 27.07 -49.35
CA LYS A 642 0.04 27.34 -50.71
C LYS A 642 -0.75 26.18 -51.31
N ALA A 643 -0.39 24.93 -51.00
CA ALA A 643 -1.02 23.75 -51.57
C ALA A 643 -2.14 23.16 -50.71
N GLY A 644 -2.21 23.49 -49.41
CA GLY A 644 -3.20 22.96 -48.47
C GLY A 644 -3.03 21.48 -48.11
N LYS A 645 -1.96 20.83 -48.59
CA LYS A 645 -1.59 19.43 -48.36
C LYS A 645 -0.47 19.31 -47.32
N PHE A 646 -0.33 18.15 -46.68
CA PHE A 646 0.81 17.86 -45.81
C PHE A 646 2.16 18.00 -46.55
N LYS A 647 3.15 18.60 -45.89
CA LYS A 647 4.48 18.90 -46.46
C LYS A 647 5.21 17.60 -46.83
N GLU A 648 5.74 17.53 -48.05
CA GLU A 648 6.58 16.40 -48.49
C GLU A 648 7.81 16.18 -47.60
N SER A 649 8.31 17.24 -46.94
CA SER A 649 9.45 17.13 -46.01
C SER A 649 9.18 16.18 -44.83
N ILE A 650 7.92 15.94 -44.47
CA ILE A 650 7.53 15.05 -43.36
C ILE A 650 7.67 13.57 -43.76
N VAL A 651 7.58 13.26 -45.06
CA VAL A 651 7.67 11.87 -45.58
C VAL A 651 9.01 11.21 -45.23
N ASN A 652 10.07 12.01 -45.05
CA ASN A 652 11.38 11.51 -44.66
C ASN A 652 11.52 11.25 -43.14
N ASP A 653 10.60 11.75 -42.30
CA ASP A 653 10.56 11.49 -40.85
C ASP A 653 9.51 10.40 -40.56
N VAL A 654 9.86 9.15 -40.83
CA VAL A 654 8.98 7.98 -40.63
C VAL A 654 8.51 7.87 -39.17
N GLN A 655 9.36 8.24 -38.21
CA GLN A 655 8.98 8.24 -36.80
C GLN A 655 7.93 9.32 -36.50
N GLY A 656 8.09 10.53 -37.05
CA GLY A 656 7.11 11.60 -36.96
C GLY A 656 5.79 11.25 -37.68
N MET A 657 5.85 10.59 -38.83
CA MET A 657 4.67 10.09 -39.54
C MET A 657 3.90 9.05 -38.72
N LEU A 658 4.62 8.12 -38.07
CA LEU A 658 4.01 7.13 -37.20
C LEU A 658 3.31 7.78 -36.00
N SER A 659 3.93 8.78 -35.38
CA SER A 659 3.29 9.55 -34.30
C SER A 659 2.03 10.30 -34.78
N LEU A 660 2.06 10.87 -35.99
CA LEU A 660 0.89 11.54 -36.58
C LEU A 660 -0.22 10.54 -36.93
N TYR A 661 0.14 9.34 -37.39
CA TYR A 661 -0.81 8.24 -37.61
C TYR A 661 -1.51 7.86 -36.31
N GLU A 662 -0.77 7.58 -35.23
CA GLU A 662 -1.35 7.23 -33.93
C GLU A 662 -2.20 8.37 -33.35
N ALA A 663 -1.78 9.62 -33.53
CA ALA A 663 -2.58 10.78 -33.12
C ALA A 663 -3.90 10.89 -33.91
N SER A 664 -3.89 10.61 -35.21
CA SER A 664 -5.09 10.65 -36.05
C SER A 664 -6.15 9.59 -35.69
N GLN A 665 -5.77 8.56 -34.92
CA GLN A 665 -6.70 7.57 -34.37
C GLN A 665 -7.55 8.11 -33.21
N LEU A 666 -7.17 9.27 -32.64
CA LEU A 666 -7.90 9.97 -31.59
C LEU A 666 -8.90 11.00 -32.13
N ARG A 667 -9.07 11.09 -33.45
CA ARG A 667 -9.98 12.04 -34.09
C ARG A 667 -11.42 11.85 -33.61
N PHE A 668 -12.17 12.95 -33.56
CA PHE A 668 -13.62 12.96 -33.34
C PHE A 668 -14.36 13.70 -34.48
N HIS A 669 -15.69 13.83 -34.36
CA HIS A 669 -16.52 14.46 -35.38
C HIS A 669 -16.12 15.92 -35.64
N GLY A 670 -15.91 16.27 -36.92
CA GLY A 670 -15.60 17.64 -37.36
C GLY A 670 -14.09 17.98 -37.45
N GLU A 671 -13.20 17.02 -37.21
CA GLU A 671 -11.74 17.23 -37.32
C GLU A 671 -11.18 16.85 -38.70
N ASP A 672 -11.55 17.60 -39.75
CA ASP A 672 -11.15 17.34 -41.14
C ASP A 672 -9.63 17.17 -41.33
N ILE A 673 -8.82 17.91 -40.56
CA ILE A 673 -7.37 17.83 -40.65
C ILE A 673 -6.81 16.50 -40.15
N LEU A 674 -7.41 15.90 -39.12
CA LEU A 674 -6.99 14.58 -38.63
C LEU A 674 -7.50 13.46 -39.52
N GLU A 675 -8.62 13.65 -40.22
CA GLU A 675 -9.05 12.73 -41.28
C GLU A 675 -8.08 12.70 -42.46
N GLU A 676 -7.65 13.89 -42.90
CA GLU A 676 -6.62 13.98 -43.93
C GLU A 676 -5.29 13.42 -43.42
N ALA A 677 -4.93 13.68 -42.16
CA ALA A 677 -3.70 13.17 -41.56
C ALA A 677 -3.70 11.64 -41.50
N TYR A 678 -4.81 11.02 -41.11
CA TYR A 678 -4.97 9.57 -41.10
C TYR A 678 -4.74 8.98 -42.49
N SER A 679 -5.46 9.51 -43.50
CA SER A 679 -5.36 9.04 -44.89
C SER A 679 -3.95 9.23 -45.47
N PHE A 680 -3.33 10.39 -45.20
CA PHE A 680 -1.98 10.72 -45.65
C PHE A 680 -0.94 9.81 -45.01
N THR A 681 -0.92 9.73 -43.68
CA THR A 681 0.08 8.96 -42.94
C THR A 681 -0.05 7.46 -43.20
N LEU A 682 -1.26 6.92 -43.28
CA LEU A 682 -1.48 5.52 -43.64
C LEU A 682 -0.89 5.20 -45.01
N SER A 683 -1.11 6.06 -46.01
CA SER A 683 -0.57 5.88 -47.36
C SER A 683 0.97 5.91 -47.37
N GLU A 684 1.57 6.92 -46.73
CA GLU A 684 3.02 7.11 -46.74
C GLU A 684 3.76 6.08 -45.88
N LEU A 685 3.22 5.71 -44.72
CA LEU A 685 3.79 4.65 -43.87
C LEU A 685 3.74 3.29 -44.58
N THR A 686 2.64 2.98 -45.28
CA THR A 686 2.54 1.75 -46.10
C THR A 686 3.60 1.73 -47.19
N LYS A 687 3.84 2.86 -47.88
CA LYS A 687 4.94 2.97 -48.86
C LYS A 687 6.30 2.79 -48.19
N SER A 688 6.49 3.36 -46.99
CA SER A 688 7.76 3.30 -46.27
C SER A 688 8.21 1.87 -45.92
N LEU A 689 7.27 0.93 -45.76
CA LEU A 689 7.58 -0.49 -45.56
C LEU A 689 8.30 -1.15 -46.74
N THR A 690 8.23 -0.55 -47.94
CA THR A 690 8.99 -1.01 -49.12
C THR A 690 10.40 -0.40 -49.22
N THR A 691 10.75 0.49 -48.29
CA THR A 691 12.05 1.17 -48.24
C THR A 691 12.97 0.55 -47.19
N LYS A 692 14.27 0.88 -47.22
CA LYS A 692 15.27 0.32 -46.29
C LYS A 692 15.21 1.01 -44.92
N LEU A 693 14.23 0.63 -44.08
CA LEU A 693 14.12 1.05 -42.67
C LEU A 693 15.01 0.20 -41.74
N SER A 694 15.30 0.69 -40.54
CA SER A 694 15.90 -0.14 -39.50
C SER A 694 14.93 -1.26 -39.08
N PRO A 695 15.42 -2.44 -38.63
CA PRO A 695 14.54 -3.52 -38.18
C PRO A 695 13.53 -3.08 -37.10
N PHE A 696 13.99 -2.26 -36.15
CA PHE A 696 13.15 -1.64 -35.13
C PHE A 696 11.99 -0.84 -35.74
N LEU A 697 12.30 0.12 -36.62
CA LEU A 697 11.29 1.04 -37.15
C LEU A 697 10.37 0.36 -38.16
N SER A 698 10.89 -0.57 -38.96
CA SER A 698 10.09 -1.39 -39.87
C SER A 698 9.07 -2.22 -39.11
N GLY A 699 9.49 -2.92 -38.05
CA GLY A 699 8.59 -3.74 -37.24
C GLY A 699 7.54 -2.91 -36.49
N LEU A 700 7.94 -1.73 -36.00
CA LEU A 700 7.01 -0.82 -35.33
C LEU A 700 5.95 -0.24 -36.28
N VAL A 701 6.34 0.15 -37.51
CA VAL A 701 5.39 0.67 -38.51
C VAL A 701 4.42 -0.42 -38.97
N ASP A 702 4.93 -1.61 -39.28
CA ASP A 702 4.11 -2.76 -39.69
C ASP A 702 3.09 -3.13 -38.61
N HIS A 703 3.55 -3.22 -37.35
CA HIS A 703 2.69 -3.49 -36.20
C HIS A 703 1.63 -2.42 -35.98
N SER A 704 1.99 -1.12 -35.99
CA SER A 704 1.02 -0.03 -35.78
C SER A 704 -0.02 0.09 -36.89
N ILE A 705 0.33 -0.16 -38.15
CA ILE A 705 -0.67 -0.19 -39.25
C ILE A 705 -1.63 -1.37 -39.04
N GLY A 706 -1.08 -2.53 -38.65
CA GLY A 706 -1.86 -3.72 -38.32
C GLY A 706 -2.74 -3.55 -37.08
N GLN A 707 -2.27 -2.85 -36.05
CA GLN A 707 -2.97 -2.63 -34.79
C GLN A 707 -2.56 -1.27 -34.21
N ALA A 708 -3.39 -0.25 -34.45
CA ALA A 708 -3.14 1.07 -33.89
C ALA A 708 -3.19 1.05 -32.36
N LEU A 709 -2.33 1.84 -31.72
CA LEU A 709 -2.17 1.87 -30.27
C LEU A 709 -3.46 2.25 -29.54
N ARG A 710 -4.26 3.16 -30.11
CA ARG A 710 -5.58 3.54 -29.56
C ARG A 710 -6.55 2.36 -29.52
N LYS A 711 -6.45 1.44 -30.48
CA LYS A 711 -7.35 0.29 -30.65
C LYS A 711 -6.79 -1.03 -30.13
N GLY A 712 -5.50 -1.07 -29.75
CA GLY A 712 -4.83 -2.27 -29.24
C GLY A 712 -5.04 -2.53 -27.75
N MET A 713 -4.84 -3.79 -27.34
CA MET A 713 -4.88 -4.20 -25.94
C MET A 713 -3.60 -3.74 -25.21
N PRO A 714 -3.67 -2.87 -24.19
CA PRO A 714 -2.49 -2.21 -23.62
C PRO A 714 -1.36 -3.16 -23.19
N ARG A 715 -1.72 -4.31 -22.59
CA ARG A 715 -0.71 -5.27 -22.11
C ARG A 715 -0.06 -6.05 -23.24
N LEU A 716 -0.83 -6.38 -24.27
CA LEU A 716 -0.32 -7.04 -25.47
C LEU A 716 0.59 -6.09 -26.26
N GLU A 717 0.18 -4.83 -26.42
CA GLU A 717 1.01 -3.77 -27.05
C GLU A 717 2.33 -3.56 -26.30
N ALA A 718 2.30 -3.51 -24.97
CA ALA A 718 3.51 -3.41 -24.16
C ALA A 718 4.47 -4.58 -24.41
N ARG A 719 3.94 -5.80 -24.61
CA ARG A 719 4.76 -6.99 -24.86
C ARG A 719 5.48 -6.95 -26.20
N TYR A 720 4.80 -6.47 -27.25
CA TYR A 720 5.41 -6.27 -28.56
C TYR A 720 6.44 -5.15 -28.49
N TYR A 721 6.09 -4.02 -27.88
CA TYR A 721 6.99 -2.89 -27.76
C TYR A 721 8.26 -3.21 -26.96
N ILE A 722 8.21 -4.02 -25.90
CA ILE A 722 9.43 -4.48 -25.20
C ILE A 722 10.41 -5.15 -26.17
N SER A 723 9.89 -5.91 -27.13
CA SER A 723 10.70 -6.61 -28.14
C SER A 723 11.31 -5.64 -29.15
N PHE A 724 10.55 -4.62 -29.56
CA PHE A 724 11.06 -3.55 -30.42
C PHE A 724 12.08 -2.68 -29.69
N TYR A 725 11.77 -2.22 -28.47
CA TYR A 725 12.64 -1.36 -27.66
C TYR A 725 14.00 -2.01 -27.37
N GLN A 726 14.03 -3.33 -27.16
CA GLN A 726 15.30 -4.06 -27.00
C GLN A 726 16.21 -3.96 -28.25
N GLN A 727 15.63 -3.76 -29.44
CA GLN A 727 16.39 -3.61 -30.69
C GLN A 727 16.83 -2.16 -30.95
N ASP A 728 16.31 -1.18 -30.19
CA ASP A 728 16.71 0.22 -30.31
C ASP A 728 18.12 0.40 -29.72
N PRO A 729 19.14 0.81 -30.50
CA PRO A 729 20.49 1.01 -29.98
C PRO A 729 20.59 2.06 -28.86
N SER A 730 19.58 2.90 -28.69
CA SER A 730 19.50 3.96 -27.68
C SER A 730 18.66 3.60 -26.44
N HIS A 731 18.21 2.34 -26.32
CA HIS A 731 17.34 1.93 -25.23
C HIS A 731 18.04 2.04 -23.86
N ASN A 732 17.25 2.42 -22.85
CA ASN A 732 17.69 2.43 -21.47
C ASN A 732 17.61 1.01 -20.90
N GLN A 733 18.75 0.46 -20.51
CA GLN A 733 18.85 -0.92 -20.01
C GLN A 733 18.02 -1.16 -18.73
N CYS A 734 17.98 -0.19 -17.83
CA CYS A 734 17.19 -0.29 -16.60
C CYS A 734 15.70 -0.32 -16.90
N LEU A 735 15.23 0.55 -17.79
CA LEU A 735 13.84 0.59 -18.23
C LEU A 735 13.42 -0.70 -18.91
N LEU A 736 14.27 -1.24 -19.81
CA LEU A 736 14.01 -2.51 -20.47
C LEU A 736 13.94 -3.67 -19.46
N THR A 737 14.88 -3.71 -18.50
CA THR A 737 14.91 -4.75 -17.47
C THR A 737 13.66 -4.67 -16.57
N PHE A 738 13.29 -3.47 -16.15
CA PHE A 738 12.07 -3.23 -15.38
C PHE A 738 10.82 -3.66 -16.15
N ALA A 739 10.72 -3.32 -17.43
CA ALA A 739 9.60 -3.71 -18.29
C ALA A 739 9.41 -5.22 -18.38
N LYS A 740 10.52 -5.95 -18.52
CA LYS A 740 10.52 -7.42 -18.58
C LYS A 740 10.09 -8.04 -17.24
N LEU A 741 10.60 -7.51 -16.13
CA LEU A 741 10.23 -7.98 -14.79
C LEU A 741 8.76 -7.72 -14.49
N ASP A 742 8.28 -6.49 -14.69
CA ASP A 742 6.87 -6.13 -14.52
C ASP A 742 5.95 -7.01 -15.39
N PHE A 743 6.35 -7.29 -16.65
CA PHE A 743 5.65 -8.24 -17.52
C PHE A 743 5.52 -9.63 -16.91
N ASN A 744 6.64 -10.19 -16.46
CA ASN A 744 6.66 -11.53 -15.90
C ASN A 744 5.91 -11.61 -14.56
N MET A 745 5.93 -10.57 -13.74
CA MET A 745 5.19 -10.51 -12.47
C MET A 745 3.68 -10.49 -12.70
N LEU A 746 3.18 -9.61 -13.57
CA LEU A 746 1.75 -9.57 -13.90
C LEU A 746 1.32 -10.85 -14.61
N GLN A 747 2.14 -11.40 -15.49
CA GLN A 747 1.86 -12.69 -16.12
C GLN A 747 1.61 -13.79 -15.09
N LYS A 748 2.43 -13.89 -14.03
CA LYS A 748 2.21 -14.88 -12.95
C LYS A 748 0.93 -14.65 -12.16
N LEU A 749 0.61 -13.39 -11.85
CA LEU A 749 -0.66 -13.04 -11.20
C LEU A 749 -1.84 -13.54 -12.05
N HIS A 750 -1.82 -13.25 -13.35
CA HIS A 750 -2.85 -13.66 -14.28
C HIS A 750 -2.91 -15.19 -14.44
N GLN A 751 -1.78 -15.89 -14.49
CA GLN A 751 -1.74 -17.36 -14.50
C GLN A 751 -2.42 -17.98 -13.28
N LYS A 752 -2.21 -17.41 -12.08
CA LYS A 752 -2.90 -17.85 -10.86
C LYS A 752 -4.41 -17.64 -10.97
N GLU A 753 -4.82 -16.46 -11.41
CA GLU A 753 -6.23 -16.13 -11.58
C GLU A 753 -6.92 -17.01 -12.65
N VAL A 754 -6.25 -17.32 -13.77
CA VAL A 754 -6.72 -18.29 -14.78
C VAL A 754 -6.90 -19.66 -14.14
N SER A 755 -5.89 -20.16 -13.43
CA SER A 755 -5.97 -21.45 -12.73
C SER A 755 -7.20 -21.51 -11.80
N ASP A 756 -7.48 -20.44 -11.07
CA ASP A 756 -8.59 -20.42 -10.13
C ASP A 756 -9.95 -20.42 -10.82
N VAL A 757 -10.13 -19.66 -11.91
CA VAL A 757 -11.40 -19.68 -12.65
C VAL A 757 -11.59 -20.98 -13.44
N THR A 758 -10.52 -21.55 -13.99
CA THR A 758 -10.58 -22.87 -14.65
C THR A 758 -10.95 -23.97 -13.66
N LYS A 759 -10.47 -23.92 -12.41
CA LYS A 759 -10.92 -24.86 -11.36
C LYS A 759 -12.41 -24.73 -11.10
N TRP A 760 -12.91 -23.51 -10.94
CA TRP A 760 -14.34 -23.26 -10.75
C TRP A 760 -15.18 -23.77 -11.94
N TRP A 761 -14.73 -23.49 -13.16
CA TRP A 761 -15.38 -23.94 -14.41
C TRP A 761 -15.42 -25.47 -14.54
N VAL A 762 -14.30 -26.15 -14.30
CA VAL A 762 -14.17 -27.60 -14.53
C VAL A 762 -14.69 -28.42 -13.34
N LYS A 763 -14.47 -27.98 -12.10
CA LYS A 763 -14.79 -28.77 -10.90
C LYS A 763 -16.10 -28.37 -10.25
N ASP A 764 -16.34 -27.07 -10.09
CA ASP A 764 -17.49 -26.59 -9.32
C ASP A 764 -18.74 -26.57 -10.19
N LEU A 765 -18.65 -26.02 -11.40
CA LEU A 765 -19.74 -26.03 -12.38
C LEU A 765 -19.81 -27.31 -13.22
N ASN A 766 -18.70 -28.05 -13.33
CA ASN A 766 -18.58 -29.25 -14.16
C ASN A 766 -19.16 -29.05 -15.58
N VAL A 767 -18.73 -27.98 -16.24
CA VAL A 767 -19.39 -27.47 -17.46
C VAL A 767 -19.51 -28.51 -18.55
N SER A 768 -18.47 -29.32 -18.78
CA SER A 768 -18.48 -30.36 -19.81
C SER A 768 -19.60 -31.40 -19.65
N THR A 769 -20.05 -31.65 -18.42
CA THR A 769 -21.14 -32.60 -18.14
C THR A 769 -22.49 -31.91 -18.01
N ASN A 770 -22.52 -30.77 -17.30
CA ASN A 770 -23.76 -30.08 -16.97
C ASN A 770 -24.30 -29.23 -18.12
N PHE A 771 -23.42 -28.77 -19.02
CA PHE A 771 -23.74 -27.91 -20.16
C PHE A 771 -23.01 -28.39 -21.43
N PRO A 772 -23.37 -29.56 -21.99
CA PRO A 772 -22.67 -30.15 -23.14
C PRO A 772 -22.79 -29.34 -24.44
N PHE A 773 -23.67 -28.34 -24.46
CA PHE A 773 -23.87 -27.41 -25.57
C PHE A 773 -22.97 -26.17 -25.52
N VAL A 774 -22.32 -25.91 -24.37
CA VAL A 774 -21.52 -24.69 -24.15
C VAL A 774 -20.12 -24.83 -24.77
N ARG A 775 -19.66 -23.75 -25.40
CA ARG A 775 -18.29 -23.62 -25.92
C ARG A 775 -17.31 -23.49 -24.75
N ASP A 776 -16.30 -24.37 -24.69
CA ASP A 776 -15.22 -24.24 -23.68
C ASP A 776 -14.25 -23.12 -24.08
N ARG A 777 -14.46 -21.93 -23.51
CA ARG A 777 -13.74 -20.68 -23.83
C ARG A 777 -13.28 -19.93 -22.59
N ILE A 778 -13.08 -20.61 -21.46
CA ILE A 778 -12.81 -19.94 -20.19
C ILE A 778 -11.47 -19.17 -20.17
N VAL A 779 -10.46 -19.65 -20.91
CA VAL A 779 -9.15 -18.98 -21.01
C VAL A 779 -9.26 -17.74 -21.90
N GLU A 780 -10.00 -17.84 -23.01
CA GLU A 780 -10.29 -16.75 -23.93
C GLU A 780 -11.14 -15.66 -23.24
N GLY A 781 -12.16 -16.07 -22.47
CA GLY A 781 -12.94 -15.16 -21.64
C GLY A 781 -12.09 -14.45 -20.59
N TYR A 782 -11.12 -15.14 -19.98
CA TYR A 782 -10.17 -14.49 -19.08
C TYR A 782 -9.19 -13.54 -19.82
N PHE A 783 -8.75 -13.89 -21.03
CA PHE A 783 -7.94 -12.99 -21.86
C PHE A 783 -8.66 -11.66 -22.12
N TRP A 784 -9.97 -11.71 -22.41
CA TRP A 784 -10.82 -10.53 -22.56
C TRP A 784 -10.76 -9.61 -21.33
N ILE A 785 -10.78 -10.21 -20.14
CA ILE A 785 -10.76 -9.49 -18.86
C ILE A 785 -9.42 -8.83 -18.60
N VAL A 786 -8.31 -9.49 -18.94
CA VAL A 786 -6.98 -8.87 -18.83
C VAL A 786 -6.88 -7.65 -19.76
N GLY A 787 -7.63 -7.67 -20.87
CA GLY A 787 -7.82 -6.50 -21.74
C GLY A 787 -8.45 -5.31 -21.05
N VAL A 788 -9.46 -5.55 -20.20
CA VAL A 788 -10.16 -4.52 -19.42
C VAL A 788 -9.33 -4.09 -18.21
N TYR A 789 -8.71 -5.05 -17.52
CA TYR A 789 -7.99 -4.92 -16.27
C TYR A 789 -6.68 -5.71 -16.29
N TYR A 790 -5.54 -5.05 -16.33
CA TYR A 790 -4.24 -5.71 -16.13
C TYR A 790 -3.57 -5.29 -14.82
N GLU A 791 -4.06 -4.22 -14.18
CA GLU A 791 -3.43 -3.60 -13.03
C GLU A 791 -3.74 -4.39 -11.73
N PRO A 792 -2.76 -4.67 -10.86
CA PRO A 792 -2.95 -5.52 -9.67
C PRO A 792 -4.08 -5.07 -8.73
N GLN A 793 -4.28 -3.76 -8.55
CA GLN A 793 -5.28 -3.20 -7.64
C GLN A 793 -6.72 -3.57 -7.99
N TYR A 794 -7.00 -3.89 -9.27
CA TYR A 794 -8.34 -4.28 -9.73
C TYR A 794 -8.60 -5.79 -9.66
N CYS A 795 -7.92 -6.50 -8.74
CA CYS A 795 -8.07 -7.95 -8.59
C CYS A 795 -9.50 -8.36 -8.23
N LEU A 796 -10.22 -7.57 -7.42
CA LEU A 796 -11.62 -7.85 -7.10
C LEU A 796 -12.51 -7.70 -8.35
N ALA A 797 -12.31 -6.64 -9.13
CA ALA A 797 -13.06 -6.42 -10.38
C ALA A 797 -12.85 -7.58 -11.37
N ARG A 798 -11.60 -8.04 -11.55
CA ARG A 798 -11.31 -9.23 -12.37
C ARG A 798 -11.96 -10.50 -11.84
N ARG A 799 -11.97 -10.71 -10.51
CA ARG A 799 -12.58 -11.89 -9.89
C ARG A 799 -14.09 -11.95 -10.11
N ILE A 800 -14.78 -10.82 -10.05
CA ILE A 800 -16.22 -10.71 -10.32
C ILE A 800 -16.45 -10.90 -11.82
N LEU A 801 -15.78 -10.09 -12.66
CA LEU A 801 -15.99 -10.05 -14.10
C LEU A 801 -15.73 -11.41 -14.77
N ARG A 802 -14.77 -12.21 -14.27
CA ARG A 802 -14.47 -13.54 -14.85
C ARG A 802 -15.55 -14.58 -14.66
N LYS A 803 -16.27 -14.52 -13.54
CA LYS A 803 -17.40 -15.41 -13.31
C LYS A 803 -18.62 -14.91 -14.08
N VAL A 804 -18.82 -13.59 -14.16
CA VAL A 804 -19.92 -12.99 -14.91
C VAL A 804 -19.81 -13.25 -16.41
N ILE A 805 -18.64 -13.02 -17.03
CA ILE A 805 -18.44 -13.36 -18.46
C ILE A 805 -18.69 -14.85 -18.71
N ALA A 806 -18.17 -15.71 -17.85
CA ALA A 806 -18.34 -17.16 -17.99
C ALA A 806 -19.81 -17.59 -17.92
N ILE A 807 -20.59 -17.08 -16.96
CA ILE A 807 -22.03 -17.41 -16.88
C ILE A 807 -22.82 -16.76 -18.02
N SER A 808 -22.44 -15.54 -18.44
CA SER A 808 -23.05 -14.90 -19.61
C SER A 808 -22.83 -15.71 -20.89
N SER A 809 -21.65 -16.28 -21.11
CA SER A 809 -21.42 -17.17 -22.25
C SER A 809 -22.24 -18.47 -22.19
N ILE A 810 -22.49 -19.03 -20.99
CA ILE A 810 -23.40 -20.19 -20.85
C ILE A 810 -24.83 -19.79 -21.22
N ILE A 811 -25.28 -18.62 -20.78
CA ILE A 811 -26.61 -18.11 -21.10
C ILE A 811 -26.72 -17.82 -22.60
N ASP A 812 -25.73 -17.18 -23.19
CA ASP A 812 -25.65 -16.92 -24.63
C ASP A 812 -25.79 -18.21 -25.46
N ASP A 813 -24.94 -19.21 -25.20
CA ASP A 813 -25.00 -20.51 -25.87
C ASP A 813 -26.34 -21.25 -25.65
N MET A 814 -26.96 -21.04 -24.48
CA MET A 814 -28.27 -21.61 -24.16
C MET A 814 -29.38 -20.98 -25.02
N TYR A 815 -29.40 -19.67 -25.20
CA TYR A 815 -30.38 -18.99 -26.05
C TYR A 815 -30.13 -19.26 -27.54
N ASP A 816 -28.86 -19.34 -27.93
CA ASP A 816 -28.44 -19.51 -29.32
C ASP A 816 -28.66 -20.91 -29.88
N ALA A 817 -28.37 -21.95 -29.08
CA ALA A 817 -28.11 -23.28 -29.63
C ALA A 817 -28.85 -24.43 -28.94
N TYR A 818 -29.48 -24.22 -27.79
CA TYR A 818 -29.99 -25.33 -26.99
C TYR A 818 -31.42 -25.18 -26.46
N GLY A 819 -31.76 -24.02 -25.88
CA GLY A 819 -33.03 -23.79 -25.23
C GLY A 819 -34.19 -23.71 -26.23
N THR A 820 -35.31 -24.34 -25.89
CA THR A 820 -36.55 -24.13 -26.64
C THR A 820 -37.19 -22.79 -26.26
N ILE A 821 -37.95 -22.17 -27.15
CA ILE A 821 -38.55 -20.85 -26.89
C ILE A 821 -39.38 -20.82 -25.59
N ASP A 822 -40.14 -21.87 -25.29
CA ASP A 822 -40.93 -21.99 -24.06
C ASP A 822 -40.05 -22.05 -22.80
N GLU A 823 -38.94 -22.79 -22.85
CA GLU A 823 -37.97 -22.86 -21.75
C GLU A 823 -37.27 -21.51 -21.54
N LEU A 824 -36.88 -20.83 -22.63
CA LEU A 824 -36.23 -19.53 -22.60
C LEU A 824 -37.16 -18.45 -22.00
N GLU A 825 -38.47 -18.51 -22.26
CA GLU A 825 -39.43 -17.60 -21.62
C GLU A 825 -39.48 -17.77 -20.10
N ILE A 826 -39.49 -19.02 -19.62
CA ILE A 826 -39.51 -19.31 -18.19
C ILE A 826 -38.17 -18.91 -17.54
N PHE A 827 -37.03 -19.17 -18.19
CA PHE A 827 -35.73 -18.73 -17.71
C PHE A 827 -35.61 -17.20 -17.64
N THR A 828 -36.05 -16.50 -18.70
CA THR A 828 -36.06 -15.03 -18.73
C THR A 828 -36.88 -14.47 -17.58
N ASN A 829 -38.07 -15.04 -17.33
CA ASN A 829 -38.93 -14.64 -16.20
C ASN A 829 -38.27 -14.91 -14.84
N ALA A 830 -37.54 -16.02 -14.70
CA ALA A 830 -36.78 -16.31 -13.49
C ALA A 830 -35.71 -15.24 -13.22
N VAL A 831 -34.89 -14.91 -14.24
CA VAL A 831 -33.88 -13.85 -14.15
C VAL A 831 -34.52 -12.49 -13.89
N ASP A 832 -35.62 -12.16 -14.58
CA ASP A 832 -36.31 -10.88 -14.42
C ASP A 832 -36.83 -10.67 -12.99
N ARG A 833 -37.38 -11.72 -12.38
CA ARG A 833 -37.83 -11.69 -10.99
C ARG A 833 -36.69 -11.80 -9.98
N TRP A 834 -35.55 -12.38 -10.37
CA TRP A 834 -34.38 -12.60 -9.52
C TRP A 834 -34.71 -13.36 -8.21
N ASP A 835 -35.64 -14.31 -8.31
CA ASP A 835 -36.22 -15.07 -7.19
C ASP A 835 -35.75 -16.53 -7.23
N ILE A 836 -35.12 -17.00 -6.14
CA ILE A 836 -34.59 -18.37 -6.03
C ILE A 836 -35.70 -19.43 -6.02
N SER A 837 -36.93 -19.08 -5.62
CA SER A 837 -38.06 -20.03 -5.57
C SER A 837 -38.45 -20.54 -6.96
N LEU A 838 -38.17 -19.77 -8.00
CA LEU A 838 -38.44 -20.11 -9.40
C LEU A 838 -37.50 -21.19 -9.96
N LEU A 839 -36.47 -21.60 -9.21
CA LEU A 839 -35.65 -22.74 -9.59
C LEU A 839 -36.49 -24.00 -9.83
N ILE A 840 -37.55 -24.23 -9.05
CA ILE A 840 -38.34 -25.46 -9.14
C ILE A 840 -39.00 -25.61 -10.53
N ASP A 841 -39.33 -24.49 -11.17
CA ASP A 841 -40.04 -24.43 -12.45
C ASP A 841 -39.11 -24.56 -13.67
N LEU A 842 -37.78 -24.53 -13.47
CA LEU A 842 -36.80 -24.61 -14.55
C LEU A 842 -36.40 -26.06 -14.91
N PRO A 843 -36.08 -26.36 -16.18
CA PRO A 843 -35.36 -27.58 -16.57
C PRO A 843 -34.03 -27.74 -15.81
N GLU A 844 -33.55 -28.97 -15.63
CA GLU A 844 -32.36 -29.24 -14.80
C GLU A 844 -31.11 -28.45 -15.20
N TYR A 845 -30.80 -28.33 -16.49
CA TYR A 845 -29.64 -27.53 -16.93
C TYR A 845 -29.84 -26.03 -16.65
N MET A 846 -31.06 -25.50 -16.85
CA MET A 846 -31.41 -24.12 -16.52
C MET A 846 -31.38 -23.85 -15.02
N LYS A 847 -31.76 -24.82 -14.18
CA LYS A 847 -31.61 -24.75 -12.72
C LYS A 847 -30.16 -24.54 -12.33
N LEU A 848 -29.25 -25.33 -12.90
CA LEU A 848 -27.82 -25.23 -12.62
C LEU A 848 -27.26 -23.87 -13.06
N CYS A 849 -27.64 -23.40 -14.26
CA CYS A 849 -27.23 -22.10 -14.77
C CYS A 849 -27.76 -20.95 -13.89
N TYR A 850 -29.05 -20.93 -13.59
CA TYR A 850 -29.67 -19.87 -12.79
C TYR A 850 -29.16 -19.88 -11.35
N LYS A 851 -28.95 -21.07 -10.76
CA LYS A 851 -28.35 -21.20 -9.42
C LYS A 851 -26.93 -20.62 -9.41
N ALA A 852 -26.11 -20.94 -10.40
CA ALA A 852 -24.77 -20.38 -10.53
C ALA A 852 -24.79 -18.85 -10.68
N LEU A 853 -25.73 -18.30 -11.48
CA LEU A 853 -25.92 -16.86 -11.62
C LEU A 853 -26.24 -16.20 -10.27
N LEU A 854 -27.18 -16.76 -9.51
CA LEU A 854 -27.55 -16.27 -8.18
C LEU A 854 -26.35 -16.30 -7.21
N ASP A 855 -25.63 -17.42 -7.17
CA ASP A 855 -24.49 -17.62 -6.27
C ASP A 855 -23.34 -16.63 -6.59
N ILE A 856 -23.06 -16.34 -7.86
CA ILE A 856 -22.06 -15.33 -8.28
C ILE A 856 -22.42 -13.94 -7.76
N PHE A 857 -23.68 -13.54 -7.91
CA PHE A 857 -24.14 -12.23 -7.49
C PHE A 857 -24.26 -12.12 -5.96
N GLU A 858 -24.57 -13.21 -5.27
CA GLU A 858 -24.54 -13.27 -3.80
C GLU A 858 -23.10 -13.17 -3.26
N GLU A 859 -22.14 -13.90 -3.83
CA GLU A 859 -20.72 -13.77 -3.49
C GLU A 859 -20.24 -12.32 -3.70
N THR A 860 -20.63 -11.71 -4.82
CA THR A 860 -20.29 -10.31 -5.14
C THR A 860 -20.88 -9.36 -4.10
N GLU A 861 -22.15 -9.53 -3.72
CA GLU A 861 -22.81 -8.71 -2.71
C GLU A 861 -22.11 -8.82 -1.34
N GLN A 862 -21.72 -10.04 -0.93
CA GLN A 862 -20.99 -10.27 0.32
C GLN A 862 -19.61 -9.59 0.32
N GLU A 863 -18.88 -9.63 -0.79
CA GLU A 863 -17.60 -8.92 -0.91
C GLU A 863 -17.77 -7.40 -0.87
N LEU A 864 -18.80 -6.85 -1.50
CA LEU A 864 -19.09 -5.41 -1.49
C LEU A 864 -19.62 -4.93 -0.13
N ARG A 865 -20.32 -5.78 0.63
CA ARG A 865 -20.78 -5.48 2.00
C ARG A 865 -19.63 -5.15 2.94
N LYS A 866 -18.47 -5.81 2.77
CA LYS A 866 -17.24 -5.51 3.54
C LYS A 866 -16.76 -4.06 3.33
N ARG A 867 -17.26 -3.37 2.31
CA ARG A 867 -16.94 -1.99 1.93
C ARG A 867 -18.14 -1.03 2.08
N GLY A 868 -19.27 -1.50 2.62
CA GLY A 868 -20.52 -0.72 2.70
C GLY A 868 -21.14 -0.38 1.35
N LYS A 869 -20.93 -1.23 0.33
CA LYS A 869 -21.37 -1.03 -1.06
C LYS A 869 -22.26 -2.17 -1.58
N GLU A 870 -22.89 -2.94 -0.70
CA GLU A 870 -23.71 -4.10 -1.07
C GLU A 870 -24.81 -3.77 -2.09
N ASN A 871 -25.43 -2.60 -1.98
CA ASN A 871 -26.51 -2.18 -2.88
C ASN A 871 -26.04 -1.95 -4.32
N PHE A 872 -24.74 -1.78 -4.57
CA PHE A 872 -24.21 -1.53 -5.91
C PHE A 872 -24.42 -2.72 -6.84
N VAL A 873 -24.53 -3.93 -6.30
CA VAL A 873 -24.82 -5.13 -7.07
C VAL A 873 -26.14 -5.03 -7.84
N ASN A 874 -27.10 -4.21 -7.38
CA ASN A 874 -28.41 -4.07 -8.00
C ASN A 874 -28.35 -3.43 -9.40
N TYR A 875 -27.38 -2.55 -9.65
CA TYR A 875 -27.14 -1.99 -10.99
C TYR A 875 -26.71 -3.06 -11.98
N ALA A 876 -25.81 -3.96 -11.57
CA ALA A 876 -25.41 -5.10 -12.39
C ALA A 876 -26.55 -6.12 -12.59
N LYS A 877 -27.38 -6.36 -11.57
CA LYS A 877 -28.59 -7.21 -11.70
C LYS A 877 -29.54 -6.62 -12.75
N LYS A 878 -29.75 -5.30 -12.75
CA LYS A 878 -30.58 -4.60 -13.75
C LYS A 878 -30.06 -4.82 -15.17
N GLU A 879 -28.77 -4.62 -15.41
CA GLU A 879 -28.20 -4.82 -16.77
C GLU A 879 -28.16 -6.29 -17.19
N MET A 880 -27.98 -7.24 -16.26
CA MET A 880 -28.12 -8.67 -16.57
C MET A 880 -29.54 -9.02 -17.00
N LYS A 881 -30.57 -8.46 -16.34
CA LYS A 881 -31.98 -8.64 -16.77
C LYS A 881 -32.20 -8.11 -18.19
N ARG A 882 -31.69 -6.91 -18.48
CA ARG A 882 -31.77 -6.29 -19.81
C ARG A 882 -31.12 -7.17 -20.88
N LEU A 883 -29.94 -7.73 -20.60
CA LEU A 883 -29.23 -8.65 -21.49
C LEU A 883 -30.08 -9.89 -21.81
N VAL A 884 -30.58 -10.59 -20.79
CA VAL A 884 -31.36 -11.82 -20.96
C VAL A 884 -32.70 -11.56 -21.66
N GLN A 885 -33.33 -10.41 -21.42
CA GLN A 885 -34.53 -9.98 -22.15
C GLN A 885 -34.24 -9.75 -23.64
N ALA A 886 -33.10 -9.14 -23.98
CA ALA A 886 -32.68 -8.94 -25.36
C ALA A 886 -32.44 -10.27 -26.09
N TYR A 887 -31.77 -11.24 -25.44
CA TYR A 887 -31.59 -12.59 -25.99
C TYR A 887 -32.91 -13.29 -26.30
N LEU A 888 -33.94 -13.13 -25.44
CA LEU A 888 -35.26 -13.68 -25.71
C LEU A 888 -35.91 -13.06 -26.96
N ILE A 889 -35.72 -11.76 -27.19
CA ILE A 889 -36.26 -11.07 -28.37
C ILE A 889 -35.59 -11.59 -29.64
N GLU A 890 -34.26 -11.72 -29.65
CA GLU A 890 -33.53 -12.29 -30.79
C GLU A 890 -33.93 -13.75 -31.06
N SER A 891 -34.10 -14.54 -30.00
CA SER A 891 -34.61 -15.91 -30.10
C SER A 891 -36.02 -15.94 -30.72
N ARG A 892 -36.91 -15.01 -30.36
CA ARG A 892 -38.24 -14.90 -30.98
C ARG A 892 -38.15 -14.51 -32.45
N TRP A 893 -37.26 -13.60 -32.82
CA TRP A 893 -37.05 -13.24 -34.22
C TRP A 893 -36.61 -14.45 -35.04
N PHE A 894 -35.65 -15.22 -34.52
CA PHE A 894 -35.22 -16.47 -35.12
C PHE A 894 -36.37 -17.47 -35.33
N HIS A 895 -37.12 -17.79 -34.27
CA HIS A 895 -38.21 -18.78 -34.34
C HIS A 895 -39.42 -18.32 -35.20
N SER A 896 -39.63 -17.01 -35.32
CA SER A 896 -40.71 -16.44 -36.16
C SER A 896 -40.28 -16.14 -37.60
N ASN A 897 -39.01 -16.38 -37.96
CA ASN A 897 -38.39 -15.93 -39.21
C ASN A 897 -38.60 -14.43 -39.48
N HIS A 898 -38.64 -13.62 -38.41
CA HIS A 898 -38.72 -12.17 -38.53
C HIS A 898 -37.35 -11.63 -38.94
N THR A 899 -37.34 -10.71 -39.91
CA THR A 899 -36.14 -9.92 -40.20
C THR A 899 -36.46 -8.48 -39.85
N PRO A 900 -35.88 -7.95 -38.75
CA PRO A 900 -36.10 -6.56 -38.36
C PRO A 900 -35.49 -5.59 -39.37
N THR A 901 -35.86 -4.31 -39.26
CA THR A 901 -35.07 -3.24 -39.90
C THR A 901 -33.74 -3.08 -39.16
N VAL A 902 -32.75 -2.41 -39.77
CA VAL A 902 -31.47 -2.10 -39.13
C VAL A 902 -31.68 -1.32 -37.83
N GLU A 903 -32.63 -0.38 -37.81
CA GLU A 903 -32.97 0.40 -36.62
C GLU A 903 -33.57 -0.48 -35.51
N GLU A 904 -34.55 -1.32 -35.84
CA GLU A 904 -35.17 -2.27 -34.91
C GLU A 904 -34.16 -3.29 -34.39
N TYR A 905 -33.27 -3.77 -35.25
CA TYR A 905 -32.19 -4.68 -34.88
C TYR A 905 -31.24 -4.03 -33.88
N MET A 906 -30.71 -2.84 -34.19
CA MET A 906 -29.69 -2.18 -33.36
C MET A 906 -30.21 -1.79 -31.97
N GLU A 907 -31.51 -1.48 -31.82
CA GLU A 907 -32.14 -1.20 -30.52
C GLU A 907 -32.02 -2.38 -29.55
N ILE A 908 -32.15 -3.61 -30.07
CA ILE A 908 -32.03 -4.84 -29.28
C ILE A 908 -30.58 -5.34 -29.24
N ALA A 909 -29.91 -5.30 -30.38
CA ALA A 909 -28.61 -5.90 -30.58
C ALA A 909 -27.48 -5.23 -29.76
N THR A 910 -27.63 -3.94 -29.46
CA THR A 910 -26.73 -3.21 -28.55
C THR A 910 -26.88 -3.63 -27.09
N ALA A 911 -28.06 -4.10 -26.68
CA ALA A 911 -28.28 -4.68 -25.36
C ALA A 911 -27.80 -6.15 -25.31
N SER A 912 -28.11 -6.95 -26.33
CA SER A 912 -27.75 -8.39 -26.38
C SER A 912 -26.24 -8.63 -26.53
N CYS A 913 -25.46 -7.66 -27.01
CA CYS A 913 -23.99 -7.80 -27.05
C CYS A 913 -23.33 -7.79 -25.65
N GLY A 914 -24.09 -7.43 -24.60
CA GLY A 914 -23.65 -7.52 -23.21
C GLY A 914 -22.70 -6.42 -22.74
N TYR A 915 -22.27 -5.47 -23.58
CA TYR A 915 -21.27 -4.46 -23.21
C TYR A 915 -21.73 -3.48 -22.12
N ALA A 916 -23.01 -3.11 -22.07
CA ALA A 916 -23.58 -2.32 -20.98
C ALA A 916 -23.50 -3.07 -19.63
N MET A 917 -23.83 -4.37 -19.65
CA MET A 917 -23.72 -5.26 -18.49
C MET A 917 -22.26 -5.43 -18.05
N LEU A 918 -21.35 -5.73 -18.98
CA LEU A 918 -19.93 -5.91 -18.68
C LEU A 918 -19.29 -4.62 -18.15
N THR A 919 -19.65 -3.47 -18.69
CA THR A 919 -19.20 -2.17 -18.19
C THR A 919 -19.64 -1.96 -16.74
N THR A 920 -20.93 -2.14 -16.46
CA THR A 920 -21.48 -1.95 -15.12
C THR A 920 -20.85 -2.91 -14.10
N VAL A 921 -20.69 -4.19 -14.47
CA VAL A 921 -20.04 -5.20 -13.64
C VAL A 921 -18.56 -4.90 -13.42
N SER A 922 -17.88 -4.38 -14.45
CA SER A 922 -16.47 -4.00 -14.34
C SER A 922 -16.26 -2.98 -13.22
N PHE A 923 -17.19 -2.06 -12.99
CA PHE A 923 -17.06 -1.03 -11.96
C PHE A 923 -17.25 -1.54 -10.53
N LEU A 924 -17.98 -2.63 -10.31
CA LEU A 924 -18.30 -3.10 -8.95
C LEU A 924 -17.06 -3.39 -8.09
N GLY A 925 -16.01 -3.95 -8.68
CA GLY A 925 -14.80 -4.32 -7.95
C GLY A 925 -13.77 -3.20 -7.80
N MET A 926 -14.02 -2.01 -8.36
CA MET A 926 -13.15 -0.84 -8.22
C MET A 926 -13.41 -0.13 -6.89
N GLU A 927 -12.36 0.35 -6.23
CA GLU A 927 -12.49 1.00 -4.91
C GLU A 927 -13.10 2.40 -5.04
N GLU A 928 -12.80 3.06 -6.16
CA GLU A 928 -13.18 4.42 -6.53
C GLU A 928 -14.66 4.56 -6.92
N THR A 929 -15.36 3.44 -7.17
CA THR A 929 -16.75 3.45 -7.65
C THR A 929 -17.68 4.10 -6.64
N THR A 930 -18.47 5.06 -7.12
CA THR A 930 -19.58 5.69 -6.40
C THR A 930 -20.91 5.27 -7.01
N GLU A 931 -22.00 5.49 -6.28
CA GLU A 931 -23.35 5.27 -6.79
C GLU A 931 -23.63 6.14 -8.02
N GLU A 932 -23.15 7.39 -8.03
CA GLU A 932 -23.29 8.32 -9.17
C GLU A 932 -22.69 7.74 -10.47
N VAL A 933 -21.54 7.08 -10.38
CA VAL A 933 -20.90 6.43 -11.54
C VAL A 933 -21.74 5.26 -12.05
N LEU A 934 -22.34 4.47 -11.16
CA LEU A 934 -23.21 3.35 -11.56
C LEU A 934 -24.56 3.85 -12.12
N VAL A 935 -25.11 4.92 -11.57
CA VAL A 935 -26.28 5.60 -12.12
C VAL A 935 -25.95 6.08 -13.53
N TRP A 936 -24.85 6.82 -13.71
CA TRP A 936 -24.38 7.26 -15.03
C TRP A 936 -24.24 6.10 -16.01
N ALA A 937 -23.58 5.00 -15.62
CA ALA A 937 -23.38 3.84 -16.48
C ALA A 937 -24.70 3.21 -16.96
N THR A 938 -25.72 3.21 -16.10
CA THR A 938 -27.05 2.63 -16.41
C THR A 938 -28.04 3.62 -17.06
N THR A 939 -27.58 4.82 -17.43
CA THR A 939 -28.32 5.80 -18.24
C THR A 939 -27.96 5.76 -19.73
N ASP A 940 -27.22 4.73 -20.16
CA ASP A 940 -26.72 4.56 -21.54
C ASP A 940 -25.99 5.80 -22.07
N PRO A 941 -24.89 6.23 -21.41
CA PRO A 941 -24.10 7.36 -21.88
C PRO A 941 -23.51 7.04 -23.26
N LYS A 942 -23.33 8.08 -24.08
CA LYS A 942 -22.91 7.99 -25.49
C LYS A 942 -21.67 7.10 -25.69
N ILE A 943 -20.71 7.10 -24.76
CA ILE A 943 -19.52 6.24 -24.81
C ILE A 943 -19.84 4.74 -24.69
N ILE A 944 -20.82 4.35 -23.85
CA ILE A 944 -21.25 2.95 -23.67
C ILE A 944 -22.08 2.52 -24.88
N GLU A 945 -22.97 3.39 -25.36
CA GLU A 945 -23.74 3.14 -26.60
C GLU A 945 -22.80 2.90 -27.79
N ALA A 946 -21.82 3.78 -27.99
CA ALA A 946 -20.81 3.63 -29.04
C ALA A 946 -19.97 2.35 -28.87
N ALA A 947 -19.60 1.97 -27.65
CA ALA A 947 -18.89 0.73 -27.40
C ALA A 947 -19.74 -0.51 -27.75
N SER A 948 -21.04 -0.50 -27.43
CA SER A 948 -21.99 -1.56 -27.81
C SER A 948 -22.20 -1.64 -29.32
N ILE A 949 -22.28 -0.50 -30.02
CA ILE A 949 -22.36 -0.46 -31.49
C ILE A 949 -21.12 -1.10 -32.12
N ILE A 950 -19.93 -0.74 -31.64
CA ILE A 950 -18.67 -1.34 -32.14
C ILE A 950 -18.66 -2.84 -31.89
N CYS A 951 -19.04 -3.27 -30.68
CA CYS A 951 -19.12 -4.70 -30.35
C CYS A 951 -20.02 -5.45 -31.34
N ARG A 952 -21.27 -5.01 -31.46
CA ARG A 952 -22.25 -5.72 -32.29
C ARG A 952 -21.88 -5.72 -33.77
N LEU A 953 -21.54 -4.56 -34.33
CA LEU A 953 -21.26 -4.46 -35.77
C LEU A 953 -19.99 -5.22 -36.17
N MET A 954 -18.93 -5.18 -35.35
CA MET A 954 -17.70 -5.92 -35.67
C MET A 954 -17.92 -7.42 -35.62
N ASP A 955 -18.68 -7.91 -34.62
CA ASP A 955 -19.08 -9.31 -34.48
C ASP A 955 -19.88 -9.78 -35.71
N ASP A 956 -20.99 -9.10 -36.02
CA ASP A 956 -21.86 -9.43 -37.15
C ASP A 956 -21.14 -9.44 -38.52
N ILE A 957 -20.22 -8.50 -38.74
CA ILE A 957 -19.48 -8.41 -40.02
C ILE A 957 -18.66 -9.68 -40.26
N VAL A 958 -17.93 -10.15 -39.25
CA VAL A 958 -17.02 -11.31 -39.39
C VAL A 958 -17.69 -12.64 -39.08
N GLY A 959 -18.76 -12.64 -38.28
CA GLY A 959 -19.52 -13.83 -37.88
C GLY A 959 -20.61 -14.25 -38.86
N SER A 960 -21.15 -13.33 -39.67
CA SER A 960 -22.37 -13.54 -40.47
C SER A 960 -22.37 -14.81 -41.35
N GLU A 961 -21.24 -15.20 -41.94
CA GLU A 961 -21.18 -16.41 -42.79
C GLU A 961 -21.39 -17.69 -41.95
N PHE A 962 -20.72 -17.79 -40.81
CA PHE A 962 -20.85 -18.92 -39.91
C PHE A 962 -22.24 -18.98 -39.26
N GLU A 963 -22.78 -17.82 -38.87
CA GLU A 963 -24.13 -17.70 -38.31
C GLU A 963 -25.21 -18.14 -39.30
N HIS A 964 -25.05 -17.79 -40.58
CA HIS A 964 -25.94 -18.24 -41.64
C HIS A 964 -25.87 -19.76 -41.85
N GLU A 965 -24.67 -20.35 -41.83
CA GLU A 965 -24.47 -21.80 -42.00
C GLU A 965 -25.12 -22.64 -40.90
N ARG A 966 -25.09 -22.16 -39.64
CA ARG A 966 -25.71 -22.86 -38.51
C ARG A 966 -27.21 -22.58 -38.36
N GLY A 967 -27.77 -21.68 -39.18
CA GLY A 967 -29.16 -21.24 -39.11
C GLY A 967 -29.44 -20.49 -37.82
N HIS A 968 -28.79 -19.34 -37.63
CA HIS A 968 -28.96 -18.45 -36.46
C HIS A 968 -29.82 -17.22 -36.82
N VAL A 969 -30.00 -16.26 -35.89
CA VAL A 969 -30.74 -15.01 -36.14
C VAL A 969 -30.02 -14.17 -37.21
N VAL A 970 -30.78 -13.34 -37.93
CA VAL A 970 -30.22 -12.43 -38.94
C VAL A 970 -29.28 -11.40 -38.29
N SER A 971 -28.13 -11.16 -38.91
CA SER A 971 -27.14 -10.17 -38.46
C SER A 971 -27.50 -8.74 -38.91
N SER A 972 -26.85 -7.71 -38.35
CA SER A 972 -26.98 -6.33 -38.87
C SER A 972 -26.62 -6.23 -40.36
N LEU A 973 -25.67 -7.05 -40.82
CA LEU A 973 -25.27 -7.14 -42.22
C LEU A 973 -26.41 -7.68 -43.10
N ASP A 974 -27.10 -8.73 -42.65
CA ASP A 974 -28.26 -9.29 -43.36
C ASP A 974 -29.43 -8.30 -43.38
N CYS A 975 -29.71 -7.65 -42.25
CA CYS A 975 -30.75 -6.62 -42.13
C CYS A 975 -30.47 -5.46 -43.10
N TYR A 976 -29.22 -4.98 -43.16
CA TYR A 976 -28.82 -3.88 -44.05
C TYR A 976 -28.93 -4.27 -45.53
N MET A 977 -28.43 -5.45 -45.88
CA MET A 977 -28.53 -5.98 -47.25
C MET A 977 -30.00 -6.09 -47.69
N LYS A 978 -30.88 -6.59 -46.81
CA LYS A 978 -32.30 -6.75 -47.10
C LYS A 978 -33.04 -5.41 -47.19
N GLN A 979 -32.81 -4.49 -46.26
CA GLN A 979 -33.52 -3.20 -46.17
C GLN A 979 -33.15 -2.26 -47.33
N TYR A 980 -31.87 -2.21 -47.72
CA TYR A 980 -31.37 -1.30 -48.75
C TYR A 980 -31.09 -1.97 -50.10
N ASN A 981 -31.34 -3.28 -50.22
CA ASN A 981 -31.05 -4.07 -51.42
C ASN A 981 -29.60 -3.86 -51.91
N SER A 982 -28.65 -3.93 -50.96
CA SER A 982 -27.23 -3.63 -51.18
C SER A 982 -26.38 -4.92 -51.32
N SER A 983 -25.21 -4.80 -51.95
CA SER A 983 -24.25 -5.92 -51.99
C SER A 983 -23.61 -6.12 -50.61
N ARG A 984 -23.13 -7.34 -50.31
CA ARG A 984 -22.40 -7.63 -49.06
C ARG A 984 -21.22 -6.68 -48.85
N GLN A 985 -20.47 -6.37 -49.91
CA GLN A 985 -19.33 -5.45 -49.83
C GLN A 985 -19.75 -4.01 -49.52
N ASP A 986 -20.82 -3.53 -50.15
CA ASP A 986 -21.34 -2.19 -49.88
C ASP A 986 -21.90 -2.09 -48.46
N ALA A 987 -22.63 -3.11 -48.00
CA ALA A 987 -23.15 -3.18 -46.65
C ALA A 987 -22.02 -3.19 -45.59
N ILE A 988 -20.99 -4.04 -45.75
CA ILE A 988 -19.80 -4.05 -44.87
C ILE A 988 -19.17 -2.66 -44.82
N LYS A 989 -19.01 -2.00 -45.98
CA LYS A 989 -18.41 -0.66 -46.04
C LYS A 989 -19.23 0.37 -45.27
N GLU A 990 -20.55 0.34 -45.36
CA GLU A 990 -21.42 1.26 -44.62
C GLU A 990 -21.43 0.96 -43.11
N LEU A 991 -21.45 -0.32 -42.69
CA LEU A 991 -21.35 -0.70 -41.28
C LEU A 991 -19.98 -0.32 -40.67
N LEU A 992 -18.88 -0.46 -41.42
CA LEU A 992 -17.55 -0.01 -40.97
C LEU A 992 -17.48 1.51 -40.78
N LYS A 993 -18.26 2.30 -41.52
CA LYS A 993 -18.37 3.76 -41.26
C LYS A 993 -19.07 4.03 -39.94
N LEU A 994 -20.08 3.22 -39.56
CA LEU A 994 -20.73 3.32 -38.26
C LEU A 994 -19.77 2.95 -37.13
N VAL A 995 -18.93 1.91 -37.31
CA VAL A 995 -17.84 1.57 -36.38
C VAL A 995 -16.84 2.72 -36.23
N GLU A 996 -16.41 3.35 -37.33
CA GLU A 996 -15.56 4.54 -37.26
C GLU A 996 -16.24 5.74 -36.58
N SER A 997 -17.53 5.94 -36.81
CA SER A 997 -18.34 6.98 -36.15
C SER A 997 -18.38 6.74 -34.64
N ALA A 998 -18.67 5.51 -34.21
CA ALA A 998 -18.71 5.16 -32.80
C ALA A 998 -17.33 5.33 -32.12
N TRP A 999 -16.22 5.03 -32.81
CA TRP A 999 -14.88 5.32 -32.27
C TRP A 999 -14.65 6.83 -32.04
N LYS A 1000 -15.18 7.69 -32.93
CA LYS A 1000 -15.13 9.15 -32.79
C LYS A 1000 -15.98 9.62 -31.60
N ASP A 1001 -17.16 9.03 -31.41
CA ASP A 1001 -18.01 9.31 -30.25
C ASP A 1001 -17.31 8.93 -28.93
N ILE A 1002 -16.64 7.78 -28.88
CA ILE A 1002 -15.83 7.38 -27.71
C ILE A 1002 -14.69 8.37 -27.46
N ASN A 1003 -14.01 8.82 -28.51
CA ASN A 1003 -12.94 9.81 -28.39
C ASN A 1003 -13.47 11.14 -27.86
N GLU A 1004 -14.64 11.59 -28.35
CA GLU A 1004 -15.31 12.83 -27.94
C GLU A 1004 -15.72 12.81 -26.46
N GLU A 1005 -16.29 11.70 -25.98
CA GLU A 1005 -16.69 11.56 -24.57
C GLU A 1005 -15.49 11.46 -23.61
N CYS A 1006 -14.29 11.16 -24.13
CA CYS A 1006 -13.04 11.20 -23.36
C CYS A 1006 -12.41 12.60 -23.29
N LEU A 1007 -13.03 13.64 -23.86
CA LEU A 1007 -12.51 15.01 -23.84
C LEU A 1007 -12.89 15.73 -22.54
N ASN A 1008 -12.03 16.64 -22.09
CA ASN A 1008 -12.32 17.40 -20.87
C ASN A 1008 -13.23 18.60 -21.13
N PRO A 1009 -14.14 18.94 -20.20
CA PRO A 1009 -14.42 18.21 -18.96
C PRO A 1009 -15.21 16.91 -19.21
N THR A 1010 -14.84 15.83 -18.51
CA THR A 1010 -15.54 14.55 -18.57
C THR A 1010 -16.69 14.50 -17.54
N GLN A 1011 -17.74 13.72 -17.82
CA GLN A 1011 -18.88 13.55 -16.90
C GLN A 1011 -18.54 12.68 -15.68
N VAL A 1012 -17.69 11.68 -15.87
CA VAL A 1012 -17.16 10.80 -14.81
C VAL A 1012 -15.62 10.79 -14.87
N PRO A 1013 -14.94 10.34 -13.81
CA PRO A 1013 -13.49 10.20 -13.82
C PRO A 1013 -12.99 9.30 -14.96
N MET A 1014 -11.81 9.64 -15.51
CA MET A 1014 -11.23 9.01 -16.69
C MET A 1014 -11.00 7.49 -16.49
N GLU A 1015 -10.72 7.04 -15.28
CA GLU A 1015 -10.52 5.63 -14.95
C GLU A 1015 -11.72 4.75 -15.32
N PHE A 1016 -12.95 5.28 -15.26
CA PHE A 1016 -14.18 4.57 -15.65
C PHE A 1016 -14.37 4.56 -17.17
N LEU A 1017 -14.18 5.73 -17.82
CA LEU A 1017 -14.20 5.83 -19.29
C LEU A 1017 -13.17 4.88 -19.92
N MET A 1018 -12.00 4.75 -19.31
CA MET A 1018 -10.97 3.84 -19.78
C MET A 1018 -11.36 2.36 -19.71
N ARG A 1019 -12.29 1.94 -18.83
CA ARG A 1019 -12.79 0.56 -18.85
C ARG A 1019 -13.73 0.32 -20.02
N VAL A 1020 -14.55 1.32 -20.36
CA VAL A 1020 -15.37 1.28 -21.58
C VAL A 1020 -14.46 1.20 -22.81
N VAL A 1021 -13.46 2.08 -22.92
CA VAL A 1021 -12.46 2.06 -24.01
C VAL A 1021 -11.74 0.73 -24.07
N ASN A 1022 -11.32 0.16 -22.94
CA ASN A 1022 -10.60 -1.12 -22.93
C ASN A 1022 -11.50 -2.29 -23.34
N LEU A 1023 -12.79 -2.29 -22.96
CA LEU A 1023 -13.77 -3.24 -23.50
C LEU A 1023 -13.88 -3.08 -25.02
N THR A 1024 -13.99 -1.85 -25.54
CA THR A 1024 -14.08 -1.60 -26.99
C THR A 1024 -12.83 -2.07 -27.74
N ARG A 1025 -11.63 -1.85 -27.19
CA ARG A 1025 -10.36 -2.31 -27.76
C ARG A 1025 -10.33 -3.83 -27.98
N MET A 1026 -11.00 -4.60 -27.13
CA MET A 1026 -11.06 -6.05 -27.30
C MET A 1026 -11.78 -6.45 -28.59
N MET A 1027 -12.71 -5.64 -29.10
CA MET A 1027 -13.37 -5.90 -30.38
C MET A 1027 -12.41 -5.71 -31.55
N ASP A 1028 -11.61 -4.65 -31.54
CA ASP A 1028 -10.54 -4.47 -32.54
C ASP A 1028 -9.48 -5.58 -32.46
N VAL A 1029 -9.14 -6.06 -31.26
CA VAL A 1029 -8.13 -7.11 -31.09
C VAL A 1029 -8.65 -8.50 -31.49
N LEU A 1030 -9.93 -8.79 -31.23
CA LEU A 1030 -10.50 -10.12 -31.41
C LEU A 1030 -11.33 -10.28 -32.69
N TYR A 1031 -11.91 -9.22 -33.26
CA TYR A 1031 -12.89 -9.30 -34.35
C TYR A 1031 -12.51 -8.48 -35.60
N LYS A 1032 -11.28 -7.95 -35.68
CA LYS A 1032 -10.86 -7.11 -36.82
C LYS A 1032 -10.81 -7.87 -38.16
N GLU A 1033 -10.38 -9.13 -38.16
CA GLU A 1033 -10.23 -9.93 -39.38
C GLU A 1033 -11.10 -11.19 -39.40
N GLN A 1034 -11.37 -11.76 -38.23
CA GLN A 1034 -12.15 -12.99 -38.06
C GLN A 1034 -12.70 -13.05 -36.64
N ASP A 1035 -13.74 -13.86 -36.39
CA ASP A 1035 -14.20 -14.18 -35.04
C ASP A 1035 -13.20 -15.10 -34.32
N ASN A 1036 -12.30 -14.48 -33.58
CA ASN A 1036 -11.28 -15.19 -32.81
C ASN A 1036 -11.79 -15.78 -31.49
N TYR A 1037 -12.99 -15.42 -31.03
CA TYR A 1037 -13.57 -15.99 -29.83
C TYR A 1037 -14.19 -17.37 -30.13
N THR A 1038 -14.98 -17.46 -31.20
CA THR A 1038 -15.52 -18.75 -31.67
C THR A 1038 -14.41 -19.64 -32.25
N HIS A 1039 -13.46 -19.06 -33.01
CA HIS A 1039 -12.39 -19.79 -33.70
C HIS A 1039 -10.98 -19.46 -33.16
N PRO A 1040 -10.61 -19.85 -31.93
CA PRO A 1040 -9.39 -19.37 -31.26
C PRO A 1040 -8.08 -20.00 -31.78
N GLY A 1041 -8.13 -20.88 -32.79
CA GLY A 1041 -6.98 -21.68 -33.25
C GLY A 1041 -5.83 -20.89 -33.87
N GLY A 1042 -6.08 -19.65 -34.31
CA GLY A 1042 -5.11 -18.75 -34.95
C GLY A 1042 -4.48 -17.74 -33.99
N ILE A 1043 -4.62 -16.44 -34.32
CA ILE A 1043 -3.93 -15.34 -33.63
C ILE A 1043 -4.26 -15.24 -32.14
N MET A 1044 -5.48 -15.62 -31.74
CA MET A 1044 -5.89 -15.64 -30.33
C MET A 1044 -5.02 -16.56 -29.47
N LYS A 1045 -4.75 -17.77 -29.96
CA LYS A 1045 -3.85 -18.72 -29.30
C LYS A 1045 -2.45 -18.12 -29.13
N ASP A 1046 -1.98 -17.36 -30.10
CA ASP A 1046 -0.67 -16.70 -30.02
C ASP A 1046 -0.69 -15.52 -29.06
N TYR A 1047 -1.76 -14.72 -29.01
CA TYR A 1047 -1.95 -13.69 -27.99
C TYR A 1047 -1.98 -14.26 -26.58
N ILE A 1048 -2.73 -15.35 -26.36
CA ILE A 1048 -2.76 -16.06 -25.07
C ILE A 1048 -1.36 -16.57 -24.70
N LYS A 1049 -0.63 -17.18 -25.63
CA LYS A 1049 0.75 -17.61 -25.36
C LYS A 1049 1.63 -16.43 -24.97
N VAL A 1050 1.61 -15.35 -25.74
CA VAL A 1050 2.45 -14.17 -25.53
C VAL A 1050 2.16 -13.50 -24.20
N LEU A 1051 0.88 -13.43 -23.80
CA LEU A 1051 0.45 -12.77 -22.58
C LEU A 1051 0.56 -13.65 -21.34
N LEU A 1052 0.10 -14.90 -21.41
CA LEU A 1052 -0.14 -15.76 -20.26
C LEU A 1052 0.84 -16.95 -20.14
N ILE A 1053 1.69 -17.23 -21.12
CA ILE A 1053 2.58 -18.42 -21.10
C ILE A 1053 4.05 -18.04 -21.27
N ASN A 1054 4.38 -17.30 -22.32
CA ASN A 1054 5.74 -17.00 -22.74
C ASN A 1054 6.31 -15.87 -21.88
N LYS A 1055 7.25 -16.21 -20.99
CA LYS A 1055 8.01 -15.22 -20.23
C LYS A 1055 8.90 -14.40 -21.14
N VAL A 1056 9.14 -13.15 -20.76
CA VAL A 1056 10.17 -12.33 -21.39
C VAL A 1056 11.52 -12.66 -20.74
N SER A 1057 12.53 -13.01 -21.55
CA SER A 1057 13.86 -13.36 -21.02
C SER A 1057 14.48 -12.16 -20.29
N THR A 1058 14.89 -12.40 -19.04
CA THR A 1058 15.61 -11.45 -18.18
C THR A 1058 17.13 -11.66 -18.22
N GLU A 1059 17.62 -12.66 -18.95
CA GLU A 1059 19.06 -12.88 -19.11
C GLU A 1059 19.65 -11.78 -19.99
N ILE A 1060 20.71 -11.15 -19.48
CA ILE A 1060 21.50 -10.14 -20.18
C ILE A 1060 22.54 -10.93 -20.99
N SER A 1061 22.41 -10.95 -22.32
CA SER A 1061 23.45 -11.47 -23.22
C SER A 1061 24.61 -10.49 -23.36
#